data_AF-A0A395SGR3-F1
#
_entry.id   AF-A0A395SGR3-F1
#
_cell.length_a   1.000
_cell.length_b   1.000
_cell.length_c   1.000
_cell.angle_alpha   90.00
_cell.angle_beta   90.00
_cell.angle_gamma   90.00
#
_symmetry.space_group_name_H-M   'P 1'
#
loop_
_entity.id
_entity.type
_entity.pdbx_description
1 polymer ?
#
loop_
_entity_poly.entity_id
_entity_poly.type
_entity_poly.pdbx_seq_one_letter_code
_entity_poly.pdbx_strand_id
1 'polypeptide(L)'
;MRFSTPLVAGLAVVSPATAAPKPSYGDKELFKTVKPIKQIELGPRPYYLVNDMDEGSLKKKLQSCSEKPQKPSKWSIAHRGGATLQIPEHSLESNLAGARMGAGVLECDVAFTKDRELVCRHSQCDLHYTTNIVTIPELNKKCTQPFKPAKDGKPASAKCCTSDITLKEYKTLCAKMEGFNATATNAADFLKGTPSWRTDIYSTCGTVMSNKEHIQLVKRLGLKHTPELKTPEVKMPFDGDYTQEKYAQQLIDEHKEAGVKPSDVYLQSFLYDDILYWLEAEPEYARQAMYLDETGDTPETFKTAVANLTRYAQDGVRYIAPPLPYLVQAGKDGKIVPSAYAKKAKELGLKIVTWSLERSPPLKNAATNGDYYYSTIAKIVNNDGDVFKLLDVFREIGVVGVFSDWSATVTYYANCFGLGLQFPPTNGISHYFDAALYNTCELIALIFTTFKHRHGLYFWSLLITTLGLLPYAIGWLLGYLDLANGYLCKVLASIGWIVLISGQSVVMYSRLHLVLNNFRIQRAVLWMIVVNGTVWHTTQTVMLFTIGPGGNGDNPAPLFIAIEKTQMTFFCAQELVISGLYLWGAIDILKTSLGNNNRKIMWQLLIINMLIVAMDVALLVIVYMGYYTTERGLKLVIYSVKLKLEFAVLGKLVDVSRSRGASDVSGTNGFIEVSSRQRRGQTHSETQALPKIVHVEDNSYSTQRMVYEGGDNKGNDKVGSTRHLYDDAIKQISTG
;
A
#
# COMPACT_ATOMS: atom_id res chain seq x y z
N MET A 1 -1.96 15.24 -75.11
CA MET A 1 -0.57 15.29 -75.64
C MET A 1 0.29 14.33 -74.84
N ARG A 2 1.28 13.68 -75.46
CA ARG A 2 2.30 12.86 -74.75
C ARG A 2 3.37 13.78 -74.14
N PHE A 3 4.01 13.32 -73.07
CA PHE A 3 5.48 13.28 -72.79
C PHE A 3 5.63 12.84 -71.33
N SER A 4 5.98 11.57 -71.05
CA SER A 4 7.34 11.03 -70.94
C SER A 4 8.09 11.43 -69.66
N THR A 5 8.26 10.48 -68.74
CA THR A 5 9.30 10.41 -67.68
C THR A 5 10.66 9.98 -68.27
N PRO A 6 11.75 9.83 -67.49
CA PRO A 6 12.29 10.70 -66.42
C PRO A 6 13.83 10.94 -66.56
N LEU A 7 14.41 11.91 -65.85
CA LEU A 7 15.80 11.82 -65.34
C LEU A 7 16.14 12.95 -64.35
N VAL A 8 16.50 12.62 -63.10
CA VAL A 8 17.43 13.43 -62.27
C VAL A 8 18.34 12.47 -61.52
N ALA A 9 19.64 12.75 -61.53
CA ALA A 9 20.68 11.90 -60.99
C ALA A 9 20.75 11.93 -59.45
N GLY A 10 21.43 10.93 -58.88
CA GLY A 10 21.48 10.73 -57.43
C GLY A 10 22.40 11.68 -56.68
N LEU A 11 22.08 11.87 -55.40
CA LEU A 11 23.00 12.30 -54.37
C LEU A 11 22.86 11.30 -53.21
N ALA A 12 23.80 10.35 -53.13
CA ALA A 12 23.90 9.45 -52.00
C ALA A 12 24.43 10.24 -50.79
N VAL A 13 23.52 10.79 -49.99
CA VAL A 13 23.87 11.36 -48.69
C VAL A 13 24.23 10.20 -47.76
N VAL A 14 25.53 9.91 -47.68
CA VAL A 14 26.09 9.11 -46.58
C VAL A 14 25.96 9.95 -45.32
N SER A 15 24.81 9.85 -44.64
CA SER A 15 24.66 10.37 -43.29
C SER A 15 25.64 9.61 -42.40
N PRO A 16 26.66 10.25 -41.80
CA PRO A 16 27.36 9.62 -40.70
C PRO A 16 26.33 9.35 -39.61
N ALA A 17 26.35 8.16 -39.02
CA ALA A 17 25.53 7.84 -37.87
C ALA A 17 26.03 8.67 -36.68
N THR A 18 25.58 9.92 -36.57
CA THR A 18 25.79 10.76 -35.40
C THR A 18 25.09 10.09 -34.24
N ALA A 19 25.88 9.49 -33.35
CA ALA A 19 25.38 8.93 -32.10
C ALA A 19 24.51 9.98 -31.41
N ALA A 20 23.28 9.60 -31.07
CA ALA A 20 22.37 10.49 -30.34
C ALA A 20 23.09 11.01 -29.09
N PRO A 21 22.97 12.32 -28.77
CA PRO A 21 23.72 12.91 -27.66
C PRO A 21 23.36 12.20 -26.36
N LYS A 22 24.34 11.49 -25.78
CA LYS A 22 24.18 10.77 -24.53
C LYS A 22 23.75 11.75 -23.43
N PRO A 23 22.68 11.47 -22.67
CA PRO A 23 22.43 12.17 -21.41
C PRO A 23 23.56 11.83 -20.44
N SER A 24 24.55 12.72 -20.33
CA SER A 24 25.67 12.59 -19.39
C SER A 24 25.22 12.92 -17.96
N TYR A 25 24.27 12.16 -17.44
CA TYR A 25 23.95 12.19 -16.01
C TYR A 25 25.03 11.43 -15.25
N GLY A 26 25.92 12.16 -14.57
CA GLY A 26 26.72 11.55 -13.52
C GLY A 26 25.82 11.05 -12.40
N ASP A 27 26.18 9.95 -11.75
CA ASP A 27 25.32 9.19 -10.81
C ASP A 27 24.69 10.05 -9.70
N LYS A 28 25.36 11.14 -9.30
CA LYS A 28 24.85 12.08 -8.29
C LYS A 28 23.80 13.08 -8.80
N GLU A 29 23.67 13.32 -10.11
CA GLU A 29 22.61 14.15 -10.69
C GLU A 29 21.37 13.34 -11.05
N LEU A 30 21.56 12.12 -11.58
CA LEU A 30 20.47 11.25 -12.06
C LEU A 30 19.35 11.05 -11.04
N PHE A 31 19.70 10.91 -9.75
CA PHE A 31 18.75 10.65 -8.66
C PHE A 31 18.38 11.88 -7.82
N LYS A 32 18.96 13.07 -8.06
CA LYS A 32 18.62 14.29 -7.28
C LYS A 32 17.18 14.76 -7.52
N THR A 33 16.66 14.52 -8.72
CA THR A 33 15.31 14.93 -9.14
C THR A 33 14.22 13.92 -8.77
N VAL A 34 14.60 12.66 -8.52
CA VAL A 34 13.67 11.58 -8.15
C VAL A 34 13.02 11.88 -6.80
N LYS A 35 11.69 11.78 -6.77
CA LYS A 35 10.83 12.01 -5.59
C LYS A 35 9.78 10.90 -5.49
N PRO A 36 9.22 10.62 -4.30
CA PRO A 36 8.11 9.69 -4.16
C PRO A 36 6.92 10.06 -5.05
N ILE A 37 6.40 9.07 -5.77
CA ILE A 37 5.33 9.28 -6.75
C ILE A 37 3.99 9.47 -6.01
N LYS A 38 3.41 10.67 -6.14
CA LYS A 38 2.17 11.06 -5.44
C LYS A 38 0.89 10.70 -6.18
N GLN A 39 0.98 10.50 -7.49
CA GLN A 39 -0.13 10.17 -8.38
C GLN A 39 0.27 8.95 -9.21
N ILE A 40 -0.50 7.88 -9.08
CA ILE A 40 -0.32 6.63 -9.82
C ILE A 40 -1.08 6.72 -11.14
N GLU A 41 -0.44 6.27 -12.21
CA GLU A 41 -0.96 6.28 -13.58
C GLU A 41 -0.89 4.86 -14.13
N LEU A 42 -2.05 4.23 -14.29
CA LEU A 42 -2.15 2.81 -14.67
C LEU A 42 -2.07 2.55 -16.18
N GLY A 43 -2.22 3.61 -17.00
CA GLY A 43 -2.40 3.45 -18.45
C GLY A 43 -3.67 2.66 -18.81
N PRO A 44 -3.81 2.24 -20.09
CA PRO A 44 -5.03 1.60 -20.57
C PRO A 44 -5.13 0.09 -20.23
N ARG A 45 -4.01 -0.60 -19.96
CA ARG A 45 -3.96 -2.08 -19.90
C ARG A 45 -4.94 -2.69 -18.89
N PRO A 46 -5.07 -2.20 -17.63
CA PRO A 46 -6.01 -2.82 -16.68
C PRO A 46 -7.47 -2.66 -17.13
N TYR A 47 -7.83 -1.53 -17.74
CA TYR A 47 -9.18 -1.27 -18.24
C TYR A 47 -9.51 -2.10 -19.48
N TYR A 48 -8.54 -2.27 -20.39
CA TYR A 48 -8.63 -3.21 -21.51
C TYR A 48 -8.92 -4.63 -21.00
N LEU A 49 -8.13 -5.11 -20.04
CA LEU A 49 -8.29 -6.42 -19.42
C LEU A 49 -9.67 -6.57 -18.75
N VAL A 50 -10.16 -5.58 -17.99
CA VAL A 50 -11.49 -5.61 -17.37
C VAL A 50 -12.60 -5.70 -18.41
N ASN A 51 -12.49 -4.99 -19.53
CA ASN A 51 -13.52 -4.98 -20.57
C ASN A 51 -13.59 -6.31 -21.33
N ASP A 52 -12.43 -6.94 -21.56
CA ASP A 52 -12.24 -8.23 -22.23
C ASP A 52 -12.73 -9.44 -21.41
N MET A 53 -12.86 -9.31 -20.07
CA MET A 53 -13.39 -10.36 -19.21
C MET A 53 -14.81 -10.82 -19.61
N ASP A 54 -15.08 -12.11 -19.43
CA ASP A 54 -16.45 -12.64 -19.35
C ASP A 54 -17.30 -11.91 -18.28
N GLU A 55 -18.60 -11.78 -18.53
CA GLU A 55 -19.53 -11.17 -17.57
C GLU A 55 -19.62 -11.95 -16.26
N GLY A 56 -19.49 -11.25 -15.13
CA GLY A 56 -19.46 -11.88 -13.81
C GLY A 56 -19.38 -10.89 -12.65
N SER A 57 -19.48 -11.41 -11.42
CA SER A 57 -19.36 -10.63 -10.18
C SER A 57 -18.00 -9.94 -10.07
N LEU A 58 -16.92 -10.64 -10.46
CA LEU A 58 -15.57 -10.10 -10.47
C LEU A 58 -15.42 -8.93 -11.45
N LYS A 59 -15.89 -9.06 -12.70
CA LYS A 59 -15.89 -7.99 -13.70
C LYS A 59 -16.63 -6.75 -13.17
N LYS A 60 -17.86 -6.93 -12.67
CA LYS A 60 -18.66 -5.84 -12.07
C LYS A 60 -17.96 -5.18 -10.87
N LYS A 61 -17.30 -5.98 -10.03
CA LYS A 61 -16.51 -5.47 -8.90
C LYS A 61 -15.31 -4.66 -9.38
N LEU A 62 -14.58 -5.14 -10.39
CA LEU A 62 -13.45 -4.41 -10.97
C LEU A 62 -13.91 -3.14 -11.69
N GLN A 63 -15.00 -3.16 -12.45
CA GLN A 63 -15.60 -1.96 -13.06
C GLN A 63 -15.97 -0.90 -12.01
N SER A 64 -16.50 -1.30 -10.84
CA SER A 64 -16.78 -0.37 -9.72
C SER A 64 -15.55 0.35 -9.14
N CYS A 65 -14.34 -0.06 -9.55
CA CYS A 65 -13.07 0.50 -9.10
C CYS A 65 -12.37 1.38 -10.16
N SER A 66 -12.95 1.62 -11.34
CA SER A 66 -12.26 2.29 -12.45
C SER A 66 -11.75 3.69 -12.09
N GLU A 67 -12.63 4.48 -11.46
CA GLU A 67 -12.38 5.87 -11.03
C GLU A 67 -11.80 5.95 -9.62
N LYS A 68 -11.42 4.82 -9.01
CA LYS A 68 -10.87 4.83 -7.64
C LYS A 68 -9.48 5.46 -7.65
N PRO A 69 -9.16 6.40 -6.73
CA PRO A 69 -7.80 6.90 -6.57
C PRO A 69 -6.81 5.78 -6.25
N GLN A 70 -5.80 5.64 -7.10
CA GLN A 70 -4.81 4.57 -7.08
C GLN A 70 -3.60 4.93 -6.19
N LYS A 71 -3.03 3.94 -5.51
CA LYS A 71 -1.89 4.09 -4.58
C LYS A 71 -0.86 2.97 -4.79
N PRO A 72 0.42 3.18 -4.43
CA PRO A 72 1.40 2.10 -4.45
C PRO A 72 0.93 0.89 -3.61
N SER A 73 1.13 -0.32 -4.11
CA SER A 73 0.84 -1.55 -3.38
C SER A 73 2.05 -2.47 -3.35
N LYS A 74 2.44 -2.90 -2.15
CA LYS A 74 3.44 -3.97 -1.96
C LYS A 74 2.98 -5.34 -2.48
N TRP A 75 1.69 -5.48 -2.79
CA TRP A 75 1.18 -6.67 -3.50
C TRP A 75 1.59 -6.66 -4.98
N SER A 76 1.86 -5.47 -5.53
CA SER A 76 2.41 -5.28 -6.88
C SER A 76 3.93 -5.16 -6.80
N ILE A 77 4.62 -6.17 -7.31
CA ILE A 77 6.07 -6.21 -7.40
C ILE A 77 6.47 -6.00 -8.86
N ALA A 78 7.31 -5.00 -9.11
CA ALA A 78 7.74 -4.62 -10.44
C ALA A 78 8.87 -5.55 -10.94
N HIS A 79 8.49 -6.63 -11.63
CA HIS A 79 9.44 -7.59 -12.19
C HIS A 79 10.35 -6.88 -13.20
N ARG A 80 11.64 -6.80 -12.88
CA ARG A 80 12.71 -6.14 -13.65
C ARG A 80 12.41 -4.68 -14.02
N GLY A 81 11.79 -3.98 -13.08
CA GLY A 81 11.28 -2.61 -13.22
C GLY A 81 9.81 -2.54 -13.60
N GLY A 82 9.17 -3.63 -14.02
CA GLY A 82 7.71 -3.79 -14.03
C GLY A 82 6.95 -3.00 -15.10
N ALA A 83 7.65 -2.59 -16.17
CA ALA A 83 7.10 -2.01 -17.40
C ALA A 83 7.65 -2.73 -18.66
N THR A 84 8.08 -3.98 -18.49
CA THR A 84 8.91 -4.77 -19.42
C THR A 84 8.18 -5.28 -20.66
N LEU A 85 6.86 -5.06 -20.75
CA LEU A 85 6.11 -5.17 -22.01
C LEU A 85 6.57 -4.14 -23.05
N GLN A 86 7.06 -2.97 -22.63
CA GLN A 86 7.32 -1.84 -23.52
C GLN A 86 8.65 -1.11 -23.28
N ILE A 87 9.29 -1.32 -22.12
CA ILE A 87 10.51 -0.61 -21.71
C ILE A 87 11.59 -1.65 -21.35
N PRO A 88 12.87 -1.46 -21.74
CA PRO A 88 13.94 -2.43 -21.46
C PRO A 88 14.03 -2.85 -19.99
N GLU A 89 14.13 -4.15 -19.73
CA GLU A 89 14.22 -4.70 -18.37
C GLU A 89 15.50 -4.28 -17.64
N HIS A 90 15.40 -4.14 -16.30
CA HIS A 90 16.44 -3.64 -15.39
C HIS A 90 17.03 -2.26 -15.76
N SER A 91 16.31 -1.47 -16.57
CA SER A 91 16.63 -0.06 -16.82
C SER A 91 16.06 0.87 -15.75
N LEU A 92 16.64 2.05 -15.62
CA LEU A 92 16.08 3.16 -14.82
C LEU A 92 14.67 3.51 -15.29
N GLU A 93 14.47 3.55 -16.60
CA GLU A 93 13.22 3.97 -17.24
C GLU A 93 12.09 2.97 -16.93
N SER A 94 12.39 1.66 -16.97
CA SER A 94 11.43 0.62 -16.58
C SER A 94 11.06 0.77 -15.10
N ASN A 95 12.06 0.87 -14.21
CA ASN A 95 11.84 1.04 -12.77
C ASN A 95 11.00 2.27 -12.41
N LEU A 96 11.25 3.41 -13.05
CA LEU A 96 10.44 4.61 -12.88
C LEU A 96 9.00 4.42 -13.38
N ALA A 97 8.80 3.70 -14.48
CA ALA A 97 7.48 3.38 -15.02
C ALA A 97 6.70 2.38 -14.15
N GLY A 98 7.33 1.31 -13.64
CA GLY A 98 6.69 0.38 -12.69
C GLY A 98 6.26 1.06 -11.39
N ALA A 99 7.12 1.93 -10.84
CA ALA A 99 6.78 2.78 -9.71
C ALA A 99 5.61 3.74 -10.04
N ARG A 100 5.59 4.33 -11.24
CA ARG A 100 4.50 5.22 -11.70
C ARG A 100 3.18 4.48 -11.89
N MET A 101 3.25 3.23 -12.29
CA MET A 101 2.14 2.28 -12.35
C MET A 101 1.74 1.71 -10.98
N GLY A 102 2.43 2.07 -9.89
CA GLY A 102 2.03 1.81 -8.51
C GLY A 102 2.56 0.52 -7.90
N ALA A 103 3.65 -0.04 -8.43
CA ALA A 103 4.42 -1.04 -7.69
C ALA A 103 4.90 -0.48 -6.34
N GLY A 104 4.72 -1.27 -5.27
CA GLY A 104 5.21 -0.95 -3.92
C GLY A 104 6.58 -1.55 -3.62
N VAL A 105 7.05 -2.46 -4.48
CA VAL A 105 8.35 -3.14 -4.40
C VAL A 105 8.98 -3.14 -5.79
N LEU A 106 10.25 -2.78 -5.92
CA LEU A 106 11.01 -2.86 -7.17
C LEU A 106 12.08 -3.94 -7.09
N GLU A 107 12.19 -4.74 -8.15
CA GLU A 107 13.15 -5.81 -8.31
C GLU A 107 14.45 -5.35 -8.97
N CYS A 108 15.56 -5.94 -8.53
CA CYS A 108 16.84 -5.94 -9.24
C CYS A 108 17.37 -7.36 -9.22
N ASP A 109 17.56 -7.95 -10.39
CA ASP A 109 18.22 -9.25 -10.51
C ASP A 109 19.70 -8.98 -10.43
N VAL A 110 20.35 -9.38 -9.35
CA VAL A 110 21.73 -9.00 -9.09
C VAL A 110 22.66 -10.02 -9.71
N ALA A 111 23.57 -9.53 -10.56
CA ALA A 111 24.74 -10.21 -11.07
C ALA A 111 26.01 -9.40 -10.73
N PHE A 112 27.20 -10.02 -10.79
CA PHE A 112 28.48 -9.31 -10.58
C PHE A 112 29.27 -9.11 -11.88
N THR A 113 30.01 -8.00 -11.95
CA THR A 113 30.93 -7.66 -13.04
C THR A 113 32.32 -8.28 -12.86
N LYS A 114 33.21 -8.12 -13.84
CA LYS A 114 34.61 -8.59 -13.76
C LYS A 114 35.37 -8.03 -12.54
N ASP A 115 35.10 -6.77 -12.19
CA ASP A 115 35.63 -6.06 -11.03
C ASP A 115 34.79 -6.29 -9.74
N ARG A 116 33.88 -7.28 -9.75
CA ARG A 116 33.07 -7.73 -8.60
C ARG A 116 32.06 -6.70 -8.07
N GLU A 117 31.72 -5.71 -8.88
CA GLU A 117 30.65 -4.74 -8.58
C GLU A 117 29.28 -5.34 -8.95
N LEU A 118 28.24 -4.99 -8.19
CA LEU A 118 26.90 -5.56 -8.37
C LEU A 118 26.05 -4.74 -9.34
N VAL A 119 25.38 -5.42 -10.28
CA VAL A 119 24.56 -4.81 -11.36
C VAL A 119 23.21 -5.49 -11.52
N CYS A 120 22.19 -4.73 -11.92
CA CYS A 120 20.84 -5.28 -12.17
C CYS A 120 20.74 -5.87 -13.58
N ARG A 121 20.77 -7.20 -13.71
CA ARG A 121 20.70 -8.00 -14.95
C ARG A 121 20.10 -9.39 -14.68
N HIS A 122 19.24 -9.87 -15.58
CA HIS A 122 18.46 -11.09 -15.33
C HIS A 122 19.29 -12.37 -15.28
N SER A 123 20.35 -12.44 -16.09
CA SER A 123 21.35 -13.50 -15.98
C SER A 123 22.74 -12.92 -16.08
N GLN A 124 23.72 -13.64 -15.54
CA GLN A 124 25.12 -13.22 -15.67
C GLN A 124 25.54 -13.11 -17.14
N CYS A 125 24.96 -13.90 -18.06
CA CYS A 125 25.31 -13.92 -19.49
C CYS A 125 24.22 -13.46 -20.46
N ASP A 126 23.37 -12.51 -20.06
CA ASP A 126 22.27 -12.00 -20.88
C ASP A 126 22.65 -10.84 -21.84
N LEU A 127 23.79 -10.16 -21.65
CA LEU A 127 24.10 -8.85 -22.24
C LEU A 127 23.92 -8.77 -23.76
N HIS A 128 24.15 -9.88 -24.48
CA HIS A 128 24.15 -9.94 -25.93
C HIS A 128 22.76 -9.79 -26.60
N TYR A 129 21.65 -10.06 -25.89
CA TYR A 129 20.28 -9.93 -26.44
C TYR A 129 19.42 -8.87 -25.73
N THR A 130 19.94 -8.23 -24.69
CA THR A 130 19.26 -7.19 -23.87
C THR A 130 20.09 -5.93 -23.69
N THR A 131 21.24 -5.80 -24.37
CA THR A 131 22.00 -4.55 -24.52
C THR A 131 22.52 -4.38 -25.95
N ASN A 132 23.22 -3.27 -26.22
CA ASN A 132 23.95 -3.04 -27.46
C ASN A 132 25.39 -3.59 -27.50
N ILE A 133 25.84 -4.40 -26.53
CA ILE A 133 27.26 -4.78 -26.38
C ILE A 133 27.92 -5.34 -27.67
N VAL A 134 27.20 -6.12 -28.47
CA VAL A 134 27.74 -6.74 -29.70
C VAL A 134 28.07 -5.73 -30.80
N THR A 135 27.48 -4.52 -30.78
CA THR A 135 27.78 -3.44 -31.74
C THR A 135 28.89 -2.51 -31.26
N ILE A 136 29.45 -2.73 -30.07
CA ILE A 136 30.61 -2.01 -29.54
C ILE A 136 31.85 -2.89 -29.72
N PRO A 137 32.71 -2.67 -30.73
CA PRO A 137 33.73 -3.66 -31.12
C PRO A 137 34.69 -4.05 -29.99
N GLU A 138 35.10 -3.09 -29.15
CA GLU A 138 36.04 -3.35 -28.05
C GLU A 138 35.44 -4.10 -26.86
N LEU A 139 34.09 -4.10 -26.71
CA LEU A 139 33.40 -4.91 -25.70
C LEU A 139 32.96 -6.26 -26.28
N ASN A 140 32.50 -6.30 -27.54
CA ASN A 140 32.18 -7.55 -28.23
C ASN A 140 33.38 -8.52 -28.28
N LYS A 141 34.61 -8.02 -28.43
CA LYS A 141 35.86 -8.82 -28.33
C LYS A 141 36.08 -9.47 -26.97
N LYS A 142 35.53 -8.89 -25.88
CA LYS A 142 35.69 -9.38 -24.50
C LYS A 142 34.67 -10.44 -24.12
N CYS A 143 33.54 -10.49 -24.83
CA CYS A 143 32.49 -11.46 -24.58
C CYS A 143 33.03 -12.90 -24.58
N THR A 144 32.59 -13.72 -23.62
CA THR A 144 32.87 -15.16 -23.52
C THR A 144 32.70 -15.87 -24.88
N GLN A 145 31.70 -15.48 -25.67
CA GLN A 145 31.65 -15.70 -27.11
C GLN A 145 31.32 -14.37 -27.81
N PRO A 146 32.26 -13.76 -28.58
CA PRO A 146 31.97 -12.64 -29.45
C PRO A 146 30.93 -13.00 -30.52
N PHE A 147 30.22 -12.00 -31.03
CA PHE A 147 29.24 -12.18 -32.11
C PHE A 147 29.81 -12.95 -33.31
N LYS A 148 29.12 -14.03 -33.67
CA LYS A 148 29.31 -14.81 -34.90
C LYS A 148 28.05 -14.64 -35.78
N PRO A 149 28.20 -14.22 -37.04
CA PRO A 149 27.06 -14.07 -37.94
C PRO A 149 26.47 -15.42 -38.35
N ALA A 150 25.18 -15.41 -38.72
CA ALA A 150 24.54 -16.54 -39.36
C ALA A 150 25.25 -16.88 -40.67
N LYS A 151 25.65 -18.15 -40.83
CA LYS A 151 26.41 -18.62 -42.00
C LYS A 151 26.30 -20.14 -42.15
N ASP A 152 26.32 -20.63 -43.38
CA ASP A 152 26.40 -22.05 -43.71
C ASP A 152 25.31 -22.89 -43.00
N GLY A 153 24.09 -22.34 -42.90
CA GLY A 153 22.94 -22.94 -42.22
C GLY A 153 22.94 -22.83 -40.68
N LYS A 154 23.99 -22.27 -40.08
CA LYS A 154 24.09 -22.06 -38.62
C LYS A 154 23.52 -20.68 -38.23
N PRO A 155 22.77 -20.58 -37.13
CA PRO A 155 22.25 -19.31 -36.64
C PRO A 155 23.36 -18.39 -36.13
N ALA A 156 23.08 -17.10 -36.13
CA ALA A 156 23.87 -16.09 -35.47
C ALA A 156 23.93 -16.36 -33.96
N SER A 157 25.08 -16.11 -33.33
CA SER A 157 25.28 -16.41 -31.91
C SER A 157 26.32 -15.51 -31.24
N ALA A 158 26.07 -15.20 -29.96
CA ALA A 158 26.98 -14.51 -29.06
C ALA A 158 26.73 -15.05 -27.64
N LYS A 159 27.69 -14.86 -26.72
CA LYS A 159 27.48 -15.00 -25.28
C LYS A 159 28.34 -13.95 -24.58
N CYS A 160 27.70 -12.89 -24.12
CA CYS A 160 28.36 -11.79 -23.41
C CYS A 160 27.85 -11.75 -21.97
N CYS A 161 28.76 -11.73 -21.00
CA CYS A 161 28.47 -11.79 -19.59
C CYS A 161 28.92 -10.53 -18.83
N THR A 162 28.26 -10.20 -17.72
CA THR A 162 28.68 -9.10 -16.85
C THR A 162 30.10 -9.33 -16.33
N SER A 163 30.48 -10.58 -16.05
CA SER A 163 31.82 -11.02 -15.66
C SER A 163 32.89 -10.85 -16.74
N ASP A 164 32.53 -10.59 -18.01
CA ASP A 164 33.49 -10.33 -19.09
C ASP A 164 34.07 -8.89 -19.03
N ILE A 165 33.35 -7.95 -18.40
CA ILE A 165 33.59 -6.50 -18.47
C ILE A 165 33.58 -5.85 -17.08
N THR A 166 34.22 -4.68 -16.96
CA THR A 166 34.20 -3.88 -15.72
C THR A 166 32.88 -3.12 -15.55
N LEU A 167 32.54 -2.67 -14.33
CA LEU A 167 31.38 -1.79 -14.09
C LEU A 167 31.45 -0.54 -14.96
N LYS A 168 32.63 0.07 -15.07
CA LYS A 168 32.86 1.24 -15.92
C LYS A 168 32.49 0.99 -17.38
N GLU A 169 32.73 -0.22 -17.88
CA GLU A 169 32.41 -0.62 -19.25
C GLU A 169 30.93 -0.99 -19.41
N TYR A 170 30.37 -1.70 -18.43
CA TYR A 170 28.93 -1.96 -18.33
C TYR A 170 28.13 -0.65 -18.39
N LYS A 171 28.56 0.40 -17.69
CA LYS A 171 27.98 1.76 -17.75
C LYS A 171 28.05 2.47 -19.10
N THR A 172 28.75 1.92 -20.09
CA THR A 172 28.72 2.46 -21.46
C THR A 172 27.61 1.88 -22.34
N LEU A 173 26.97 0.79 -21.88
CA LEU A 173 25.94 0.05 -22.60
C LEU A 173 24.59 0.78 -22.58
N CYS A 174 23.82 0.54 -23.64
CA CYS A 174 22.39 0.83 -23.71
C CYS A 174 21.63 -0.47 -23.49
N ALA A 175 20.71 -0.50 -22.52
CA ALA A 175 19.71 -1.58 -22.44
C ALA A 175 18.72 -1.47 -23.61
N LYS A 176 18.23 -2.62 -24.07
CA LYS A 176 17.17 -2.74 -25.08
C LYS A 176 16.16 -3.81 -24.68
N MET A 177 15.00 -3.85 -25.34
CA MET A 177 14.07 -4.98 -25.20
C MET A 177 14.78 -6.30 -25.46
N GLU A 178 14.40 -7.35 -24.74
CA GLU A 178 15.03 -8.66 -24.91
C GLU A 178 14.71 -9.29 -26.27
N GLY A 179 15.69 -10.00 -26.82
CA GLY A 179 15.55 -10.81 -28.03
C GLY A 179 16.66 -10.55 -29.05
N PHE A 180 16.87 -11.48 -29.97
CA PHE A 180 17.89 -11.36 -31.02
C PHE A 180 17.44 -12.02 -32.31
N ASN A 181 18.01 -11.59 -33.44
CA ASN A 181 17.75 -12.18 -34.74
C ASN A 181 18.74 -13.32 -35.02
N ALA A 182 18.26 -14.57 -34.93
CA ALA A 182 19.06 -15.76 -35.24
C ALA A 182 19.53 -15.85 -36.71
N THR A 183 18.95 -15.08 -37.63
CA THR A 183 19.35 -15.03 -39.05
C THR A 183 20.37 -13.93 -39.38
N ALA A 184 20.78 -13.11 -38.41
CA ALA A 184 21.57 -11.92 -38.67
C ALA A 184 22.99 -12.19 -39.17
N THR A 185 23.36 -11.57 -40.28
CA THR A 185 24.71 -11.62 -40.86
C THR A 185 25.65 -10.53 -40.33
N ASN A 186 25.15 -9.63 -39.48
CA ASN A 186 25.92 -8.56 -38.85
C ASN A 186 25.38 -8.24 -37.45
N ALA A 187 26.21 -7.58 -36.63
CA ALA A 187 25.91 -7.34 -35.21
C ALA A 187 24.75 -6.33 -34.98
N ALA A 188 24.47 -5.43 -35.92
CA ALA A 188 23.39 -4.46 -35.77
C ALA A 188 22.02 -5.11 -36.01
N ASP A 189 21.92 -6.01 -36.99
CA ASP A 189 20.70 -6.79 -37.23
C ASP A 189 20.49 -7.88 -36.18
N PHE A 190 21.56 -8.39 -35.55
CA PHE A 190 21.45 -9.36 -34.45
C PHE A 190 20.61 -8.83 -33.28
N LEU A 191 20.65 -7.53 -33.02
CA LEU A 191 19.89 -6.91 -31.93
C LEU A 191 18.38 -6.76 -32.22
N LYS A 192 17.93 -6.98 -33.46
CA LYS A 192 16.55 -6.81 -33.91
C LYS A 192 15.73 -8.10 -33.78
N GLY A 193 15.40 -8.48 -32.55
CA GLY A 193 14.63 -9.70 -32.26
C GLY A 193 13.58 -9.54 -31.17
N THR A 194 13.11 -8.31 -30.92
CA THR A 194 12.08 -8.02 -29.93
C THR A 194 10.78 -8.76 -30.29
N PRO A 195 10.17 -9.54 -29.37
CA PRO A 195 8.91 -10.23 -29.65
C PRO A 195 7.81 -9.25 -30.09
N SER A 196 7.05 -9.61 -31.13
CA SER A 196 6.09 -8.72 -31.82
C SER A 196 4.89 -8.24 -31.00
N TRP A 197 4.67 -8.83 -29.83
CA TRP A 197 3.66 -8.42 -28.84
C TRP A 197 4.21 -7.40 -27.81
N ARG A 198 5.50 -7.07 -27.89
CA ARG A 198 6.16 -5.96 -27.19
C ARG A 198 6.46 -4.83 -28.18
N THR A 199 7.12 -3.76 -27.72
CA THR A 199 7.48 -2.62 -28.58
C THR A 199 8.89 -2.08 -28.31
N ASP A 200 9.56 -1.62 -29.38
CA ASP A 200 10.83 -0.93 -29.30
C ASP A 200 10.70 0.60 -29.15
N ILE A 201 9.47 1.15 -29.06
CA ILE A 201 9.22 2.62 -28.99
C ILE A 201 10.00 3.29 -27.85
N TYR A 202 10.14 2.63 -26.70
CA TYR A 202 10.91 3.12 -25.55
C TYR A 202 12.30 2.48 -25.43
N SER A 203 12.75 1.75 -26.45
CA SER A 203 14.00 0.98 -26.49
C SER A 203 15.13 1.69 -27.24
N THR A 204 15.23 3.02 -27.07
CA THR A 204 16.24 3.84 -27.75
C THR A 204 17.63 3.69 -27.13
N CYS A 205 17.72 3.82 -25.81
CA CYS A 205 18.89 3.48 -24.99
C CYS A 205 18.46 3.48 -23.51
N GLY A 206 18.04 2.33 -22.98
CA GLY A 206 17.69 2.22 -21.56
C GLY A 206 18.93 2.34 -20.67
N THR A 207 18.82 3.07 -19.56
CA THR A 207 19.95 3.34 -18.66
C THR A 207 20.19 2.13 -17.75
N VAL A 208 21.32 1.45 -17.94
CA VAL A 208 21.73 0.29 -17.12
C VAL A 208 22.13 0.68 -15.70
N MET A 209 21.71 -0.10 -14.70
CA MET A 209 21.86 0.22 -13.28
C MET A 209 22.87 -0.68 -12.54
N SER A 210 23.60 -0.09 -11.60
CA SER A 210 24.27 -0.87 -10.53
C SER A 210 23.27 -1.19 -9.42
N ASN A 211 23.53 -2.20 -8.61
CA ASN A 211 22.67 -2.51 -7.45
C ASN A 211 22.67 -1.33 -6.45
N LYS A 212 23.83 -0.71 -6.18
CA LYS A 212 23.93 0.51 -5.36
C LYS A 212 23.04 1.65 -5.87
N GLU A 213 22.99 1.90 -7.18
CA GLU A 213 22.10 2.92 -7.75
C GLU A 213 20.62 2.53 -7.66
N HIS A 214 20.29 1.26 -7.90
CA HIS A 214 18.92 0.76 -7.76
C HIS A 214 18.44 0.93 -6.32
N ILE A 215 19.29 0.61 -5.33
CA ILE A 215 19.03 0.88 -3.92
C ILE A 215 18.74 2.37 -3.69
N GLN A 216 19.55 3.29 -4.23
CA GLN A 216 19.31 4.73 -4.08
C GLN A 216 18.01 5.20 -4.77
N LEU A 217 17.67 4.65 -5.93
CA LEU A 217 16.41 4.90 -6.64
C LEU A 217 15.20 4.49 -5.78
N VAL A 218 15.16 3.24 -5.33
CA VAL A 218 14.07 2.68 -4.51
C VAL A 218 13.89 3.46 -3.21
N LYS A 219 14.99 3.78 -2.51
CA LYS A 219 14.96 4.61 -1.30
C LYS A 219 14.34 5.99 -1.55
N ARG A 220 14.67 6.65 -2.67
CA ARG A 220 14.14 7.98 -3.02
C ARG A 220 12.69 7.97 -3.46
N LEU A 221 12.24 6.89 -4.08
CA LEU A 221 10.82 6.65 -4.38
C LEU A 221 10.03 6.32 -3.11
N GLY A 222 10.69 5.86 -2.05
CA GLY A 222 10.08 5.46 -0.78
C GLY A 222 9.44 4.07 -0.83
N LEU A 223 9.90 3.22 -1.75
CA LEU A 223 9.37 1.88 -2.01
C LEU A 223 10.18 0.81 -1.26
N LYS A 224 9.87 -0.46 -1.47
CA LYS A 224 10.61 -1.60 -0.92
C LYS A 224 11.50 -2.25 -1.99
N HIS A 225 12.53 -2.96 -1.55
CA HIS A 225 13.53 -3.60 -2.40
C HIS A 225 13.23 -5.10 -2.48
N THR A 226 13.39 -5.71 -3.66
CA THR A 226 13.44 -7.18 -3.79
C THR A 226 14.60 -7.62 -4.69
N PRO A 227 15.83 -7.70 -4.15
CA PRO A 227 16.97 -8.14 -4.95
C PRO A 227 17.02 -9.66 -5.08
N GLU A 228 17.15 -10.18 -6.31
CA GLU A 228 17.49 -11.59 -6.55
C GLU A 228 19.00 -11.78 -6.59
N LEU A 229 19.54 -12.76 -5.87
CA LEU A 229 20.92 -13.18 -6.09
C LEU A 229 20.95 -14.20 -7.25
N LYS A 230 21.43 -13.79 -8.44
CA LYS A 230 21.48 -14.70 -9.58
C LYS A 230 22.56 -15.77 -9.40
N THR A 231 22.21 -17.02 -9.70
CA THR A 231 23.16 -18.14 -9.86
C THR A 231 24.30 -17.75 -10.81
N PRO A 232 25.58 -17.84 -10.39
CA PRO A 232 26.71 -17.53 -11.27
C PRO A 232 26.82 -18.51 -12.45
N GLU A 233 27.07 -18.00 -13.65
CA GLU A 233 27.39 -18.77 -14.86
C GLU A 233 28.91 -18.96 -15.05
N VAL A 234 29.69 -18.64 -14.02
CA VAL A 234 31.15 -18.77 -13.96
C VAL A 234 31.57 -19.78 -12.89
N LYS A 235 32.79 -20.32 -13.00
CA LYS A 235 33.35 -21.18 -11.96
C LYS A 235 33.55 -20.39 -10.66
N MET A 236 32.90 -20.83 -9.59
CA MET A 236 33.12 -20.31 -8.23
C MET A 236 34.22 -21.11 -7.49
N PRO A 237 35.01 -20.49 -6.61
CA PRO A 237 35.09 -19.04 -6.37
C PRO A 237 35.65 -18.28 -7.58
N PHE A 238 35.03 -17.17 -7.93
CA PHE A 238 35.45 -16.32 -9.04
C PHE A 238 36.75 -15.60 -8.70
N ASP A 239 37.66 -15.51 -9.67
CA ASP A 239 39.03 -15.00 -9.49
C ASP A 239 39.76 -15.55 -8.24
N GLY A 240 39.48 -16.81 -7.90
CA GLY A 240 40.18 -17.59 -6.87
C GLY A 240 39.66 -17.46 -5.45
N ASP A 241 39.09 -16.31 -5.06
CA ASP A 241 38.66 -16.06 -3.67
C ASP A 241 37.22 -15.56 -3.48
N TYR A 242 36.51 -15.16 -4.54
CA TYR A 242 35.13 -14.66 -4.44
C TYR A 242 34.14 -15.82 -4.45
N THR A 243 33.77 -16.30 -3.26
CA THR A 243 32.84 -17.42 -3.04
C THR A 243 31.37 -17.01 -3.22
N GLN A 244 30.48 -18.00 -3.34
CA GLN A 244 29.02 -17.77 -3.36
C GLN A 244 28.56 -17.03 -2.10
N GLU A 245 29.05 -17.42 -0.92
CA GLU A 245 28.77 -16.75 0.35
C GLU A 245 29.23 -15.28 0.37
N LYS A 246 30.44 -14.97 -0.14
CA LYS A 246 30.91 -13.57 -0.25
C LYS A 246 30.01 -12.72 -1.13
N TYR A 247 29.49 -13.31 -2.21
CA TYR A 247 28.56 -12.66 -3.13
C TYR A 247 27.17 -12.46 -2.49
N ALA A 248 26.65 -13.49 -1.81
CA ALA A 248 25.41 -13.43 -1.03
C ALA A 248 25.48 -12.40 0.12
N GLN A 249 26.66 -12.26 0.74
CA GLN A 249 26.93 -11.26 1.77
C GLN A 249 27.06 -9.84 1.19
N GLN A 250 27.80 -9.66 0.09
CA GLN A 250 27.98 -8.35 -0.54
C GLN A 250 26.63 -7.72 -0.91
N LEU A 251 25.67 -8.52 -1.37
CA LEU A 251 24.31 -8.03 -1.63
C LEU A 251 23.67 -7.34 -0.42
N ILE A 252 23.83 -7.92 0.77
CA ILE A 252 23.30 -7.38 2.02
C ILE A 252 24.15 -6.20 2.51
N ASP A 253 25.47 -6.28 2.36
CA ASP A 253 26.38 -5.20 2.74
C ASP A 253 26.11 -3.90 1.96
N GLU A 254 25.76 -3.96 0.67
CA GLU A 254 25.35 -2.76 -0.09
C GLU A 254 24.04 -2.14 0.43
N HIS A 255 23.10 -2.96 0.91
CA HIS A 255 21.87 -2.48 1.56
C HIS A 255 22.16 -1.86 2.95
N LYS A 256 23.10 -2.43 3.70
CA LYS A 256 23.61 -1.90 4.98
C LYS A 256 24.36 -0.58 4.80
N GLU A 257 25.29 -0.51 3.83
CA GLU A 257 26.03 0.71 3.46
C GLU A 257 25.06 1.83 3.09
N ALA A 258 24.04 1.52 2.30
CA ALA A 258 22.99 2.46 1.94
C ALA A 258 22.04 2.81 3.11
N GLY A 259 22.11 2.15 4.26
CA GLY A 259 21.20 2.36 5.40
C GLY A 259 19.74 2.02 5.06
N VAL A 260 19.51 0.91 4.38
CA VAL A 260 18.17 0.32 4.18
C VAL A 260 17.83 -0.53 5.41
N LYS A 261 16.60 -0.47 5.90
CA LYS A 261 16.17 -1.31 7.03
C LYS A 261 15.95 -2.76 6.54
N PRO A 262 16.27 -3.80 7.34
CA PRO A 262 15.98 -5.19 6.97
C PRO A 262 14.50 -5.44 6.62
N SER A 263 13.59 -4.76 7.32
CA SER A 263 12.14 -4.76 7.05
C SER A 263 11.73 -4.29 5.65
N ASP A 264 12.65 -3.68 4.91
CA ASP A 264 12.40 -3.02 3.63
C ASP A 264 13.00 -3.79 2.44
N VAL A 265 13.69 -4.90 2.70
CA VAL A 265 14.34 -5.76 1.70
C VAL A 265 13.73 -7.16 1.74
N TYR A 266 13.27 -7.64 0.58
CA TYR A 266 12.81 -9.00 0.33
C TYR A 266 13.90 -9.70 -0.50
N LEU A 267 14.89 -10.30 0.15
CA LEU A 267 15.92 -11.06 -0.57
C LEU A 267 15.28 -12.24 -1.32
N GLN A 268 15.77 -12.60 -2.50
CA GLN A 268 15.33 -13.82 -3.19
C GLN A 268 16.50 -14.56 -3.84
N SER A 269 16.43 -15.89 -3.91
CA SER A 269 17.38 -16.75 -4.65
C SER A 269 16.73 -18.09 -5.02
N PHE A 270 17.13 -18.64 -6.16
CA PHE A 270 16.85 -20.01 -6.59
C PHE A 270 17.77 -21.05 -5.92
N LEU A 271 18.93 -20.62 -5.41
CA LEU A 271 19.84 -21.50 -4.68
C LEU A 271 19.39 -21.59 -3.22
N TYR A 272 19.01 -22.79 -2.81
CA TYR A 272 18.52 -23.02 -1.45
C TYR A 272 19.60 -22.72 -0.38
N ASP A 273 20.86 -22.96 -0.71
CA ASP A 273 21.99 -22.72 0.18
C ASP A 273 22.20 -21.21 0.47
N ASP A 274 21.84 -20.30 -0.44
CA ASP A 274 21.86 -18.85 -0.17
C ASP A 274 20.82 -18.48 0.90
N ILE A 275 19.64 -19.11 0.86
CA ILE A 275 18.57 -18.90 1.84
C ILE A 275 19.01 -19.40 3.22
N LEU A 276 19.64 -20.57 3.29
CA LEU A 276 20.20 -21.12 4.53
C LEU A 276 21.32 -20.22 5.08
N TYR A 277 22.24 -19.78 4.21
CA TYR A 277 23.30 -18.83 4.57
C TYR A 277 22.74 -17.53 5.17
N TRP A 278 21.74 -16.91 4.52
CA TRP A 278 21.13 -15.69 5.05
C TRP A 278 20.37 -15.93 6.36
N LEU A 279 19.70 -17.08 6.53
CA LEU A 279 19.01 -17.42 7.78
C LEU A 279 19.97 -17.55 8.98
N GLU A 280 21.20 -18.01 8.74
CA GLU A 280 22.26 -18.10 9.76
C GLU A 280 23.00 -16.78 9.97
N ALA A 281 23.53 -16.19 8.90
CA ALA A 281 24.42 -15.02 8.96
C ALA A 281 23.68 -13.69 9.13
N GLU A 282 22.47 -13.56 8.55
CA GLU A 282 21.75 -12.29 8.40
C GLU A 282 20.25 -12.40 8.79
N PRO A 283 19.90 -12.95 9.97
CA PRO A 283 18.53 -13.33 10.33
C PRO A 283 17.51 -12.18 10.36
N GLU A 284 17.95 -10.92 10.45
CA GLU A 284 17.05 -9.76 10.32
C GLU A 284 16.59 -9.52 8.88
N TYR A 285 17.49 -9.67 7.90
CA TYR A 285 17.16 -9.57 6.47
C TYR A 285 16.47 -10.86 6.00
N ALA A 286 16.93 -12.02 6.46
CA ALA A 286 16.36 -13.31 6.09
C ALA A 286 14.95 -13.57 6.61
N ARG A 287 14.45 -12.77 7.57
CA ARG A 287 13.07 -12.84 8.09
C ARG A 287 12.00 -12.81 7.00
N GLN A 288 12.30 -12.19 5.85
CA GLN A 288 11.44 -12.17 4.67
C GLN A 288 12.19 -12.52 3.38
N ALA A 289 13.27 -13.30 3.48
CA ALA A 289 13.91 -13.92 2.32
C ALA A 289 12.97 -14.95 1.69
N MET A 290 12.91 -14.92 0.36
CA MET A 290 12.00 -15.67 -0.48
C MET A 290 12.78 -16.73 -1.24
N TYR A 291 12.51 -18.00 -0.96
CA TYR A 291 13.07 -19.08 -1.75
C TYR A 291 12.31 -19.18 -3.09
N LEU A 292 13.01 -19.03 -4.22
CA LEU A 292 12.44 -19.19 -5.56
C LEU A 292 12.44 -20.69 -5.90
N ASP A 293 11.26 -21.30 -5.95
CA ASP A 293 11.11 -22.75 -6.11
C ASP A 293 10.65 -23.12 -7.51
N GLU A 294 11.60 -23.58 -8.33
CA GLU A 294 11.40 -24.20 -9.65
C GLU A 294 11.55 -25.73 -9.63
N THR A 295 11.56 -26.36 -8.44
CA THR A 295 11.84 -27.81 -8.30
C THR A 295 10.70 -28.71 -8.79
N GLY A 296 9.53 -28.14 -9.11
CA GLY A 296 8.28 -28.83 -9.45
C GLY A 296 7.85 -28.75 -10.91
N ASP A 297 8.74 -28.38 -11.84
CA ASP A 297 8.40 -28.05 -13.23
C ASP A 297 7.85 -29.21 -14.09
N THR A 298 7.98 -30.46 -13.63
CA THR A 298 7.36 -31.62 -14.30
C THR A 298 6.29 -32.28 -13.41
N PRO A 299 5.30 -32.99 -13.99
CA PRO A 299 4.31 -33.74 -13.20
C PRO A 299 4.91 -34.73 -12.19
N GLU A 300 6.12 -35.23 -12.49
CA GLU A 300 6.90 -36.12 -11.64
C GLU A 300 7.53 -35.34 -10.47
N THR A 301 8.22 -34.23 -10.74
CA THR A 301 8.92 -33.47 -9.70
C THR A 301 8.00 -32.59 -8.86
N PHE A 302 6.83 -32.18 -9.39
CA PHE A 302 5.82 -31.39 -8.66
C PHE A 302 5.42 -32.02 -7.33
N LYS A 303 5.30 -33.35 -7.25
CA LYS A 303 4.99 -34.05 -6.00
C LYS A 303 6.11 -33.89 -4.96
N THR A 304 7.36 -33.89 -5.41
CA THR A 304 8.54 -33.67 -4.57
C THR A 304 8.61 -32.23 -4.09
N ALA A 305 8.36 -31.25 -4.96
CA ALA A 305 8.28 -29.83 -4.58
C ALA A 305 7.22 -29.60 -3.47
N VAL A 306 6.01 -30.16 -3.63
CA VAL A 306 4.94 -30.10 -2.61
C VAL A 306 5.37 -30.73 -1.28
N ALA A 307 6.15 -31.82 -1.30
CA ALA A 307 6.67 -32.45 -0.09
C ALA A 307 7.75 -31.59 0.59
N ASN A 308 8.68 -31.05 -0.21
CA ASN A 308 9.82 -30.23 0.22
C ASN A 308 9.41 -28.98 1.00
N LEU A 309 8.23 -28.40 0.72
CA LEU A 309 7.65 -27.30 1.51
C LEU A 309 7.71 -27.54 3.02
N THR A 310 7.50 -28.80 3.46
CA THR A 310 7.54 -29.16 4.88
C THR A 310 8.95 -28.99 5.46
N ARG A 311 9.98 -29.40 4.70
CA ARG A 311 11.38 -29.17 5.05
C ARG A 311 11.72 -27.69 5.05
N TYR A 312 11.34 -26.94 4.01
CA TYR A 312 11.64 -25.50 3.93
C TYR A 312 11.07 -24.74 5.15
N ALA A 313 9.85 -25.08 5.58
CA ALA A 313 9.25 -24.50 6.79
C ALA A 313 9.97 -24.90 8.09
N GLN A 314 10.49 -26.13 8.18
CA GLN A 314 11.29 -26.63 9.32
C GLN A 314 12.67 -25.95 9.40
N ASP A 315 13.32 -25.79 8.25
CA ASP A 315 14.63 -25.15 8.08
C ASP A 315 14.53 -23.60 8.23
N GLY A 316 13.34 -23.05 8.51
CA GLY A 316 13.13 -21.66 8.93
C GLY A 316 12.65 -20.70 7.83
N VAL A 317 12.47 -21.18 6.60
CA VAL A 317 11.97 -20.38 5.47
C VAL A 317 10.54 -19.90 5.75
N ARG A 318 10.28 -18.61 5.56
CA ARG A 318 8.96 -17.99 5.80
C ARG A 318 8.25 -17.57 4.54
N TYR A 319 8.99 -17.27 3.47
CA TYR A 319 8.45 -16.86 2.18
C TYR A 319 8.90 -17.85 1.09
N ILE A 320 7.93 -18.28 0.30
CA ILE A 320 8.11 -19.20 -0.82
C ILE A 320 7.61 -18.49 -2.08
N ALA A 321 8.42 -18.51 -3.13
CA ALA A 321 8.19 -17.78 -4.36
C ALA A 321 8.14 -18.75 -5.56
N PRO A 322 7.05 -19.52 -5.73
CA PRO A 322 6.90 -20.41 -6.87
C PRO A 322 6.33 -19.68 -8.10
N PRO A 323 6.54 -20.23 -9.30
CA PRO A 323 5.96 -19.71 -10.53
C PRO A 323 4.44 -19.88 -10.56
N LEU A 324 3.73 -19.04 -11.33
CA LEU A 324 2.26 -19.04 -11.45
C LEU A 324 1.61 -20.45 -11.57
N PRO A 325 2.07 -21.36 -12.45
CA PRO A 325 1.41 -22.66 -12.65
C PRO A 325 1.43 -23.55 -11.41
N TYR A 326 2.36 -23.35 -10.47
CA TYR A 326 2.41 -24.18 -9.26
C TYR A 326 1.24 -23.90 -8.33
N LEU A 327 0.67 -22.70 -8.34
CA LEU A 327 -0.36 -22.29 -7.39
C LEU A 327 -1.78 -22.69 -7.82
N VAL A 328 -2.00 -22.94 -9.10
CA VAL A 328 -3.33 -23.15 -9.69
C VAL A 328 -3.39 -24.33 -10.65
N GLN A 329 -4.60 -24.82 -10.87
CA GLN A 329 -4.90 -25.86 -11.86
C GLN A 329 -6.32 -25.67 -12.40
N ALA A 330 -6.61 -26.28 -13.54
CA ALA A 330 -7.98 -26.40 -14.02
C ALA A 330 -8.85 -27.25 -13.08
N GLY A 331 -9.98 -26.70 -12.66
CA GLY A 331 -11.03 -27.36 -11.90
C GLY A 331 -12.00 -28.15 -12.80
N LYS A 332 -12.75 -29.09 -12.20
CA LYS A 332 -13.72 -29.94 -12.91
C LYS A 332 -14.91 -29.15 -13.51
N ASP A 333 -15.16 -27.96 -12.99
CA ASP A 333 -16.23 -27.04 -13.39
C ASP A 333 -15.72 -25.94 -14.34
N GLY A 334 -14.52 -26.09 -14.90
CA GLY A 334 -13.90 -25.12 -15.81
C GLY A 334 -13.33 -23.88 -15.12
N LYS A 335 -13.30 -23.81 -13.79
CA LYS A 335 -12.72 -22.68 -13.05
C LYS A 335 -11.24 -22.92 -12.72
N ILE A 336 -10.50 -21.83 -12.55
CA ILE A 336 -9.16 -21.85 -11.94
C ILE A 336 -9.35 -22.18 -10.45
N VAL A 337 -8.62 -23.18 -9.93
CA VAL A 337 -8.70 -23.58 -8.51
C VAL A 337 -7.30 -23.77 -7.89
N PRO A 338 -7.13 -23.61 -6.57
CA PRO A 338 -5.84 -23.81 -5.90
C PRO A 338 -5.29 -25.24 -6.07
N SER A 339 -4.01 -25.34 -6.39
CA SER A 339 -3.27 -26.60 -6.52
C SER A 339 -3.02 -27.30 -5.18
N ALA A 340 -2.37 -28.48 -5.22
CA ALA A 340 -1.83 -29.14 -4.03
C ALA A 340 -0.74 -28.31 -3.34
N TYR A 341 0.14 -27.65 -4.11
CA TYR A 341 1.22 -26.81 -3.60
C TYR A 341 0.70 -25.60 -2.83
N ALA A 342 -0.23 -24.85 -3.42
CA ALA A 342 -0.86 -23.69 -2.76
C ALA A 342 -1.55 -24.07 -1.44
N LYS A 343 -2.21 -25.23 -1.40
CA LYS A 343 -2.84 -25.78 -0.19
C LYS A 343 -1.81 -26.14 0.87
N LYS A 344 -0.73 -26.83 0.50
CA LYS A 344 0.31 -27.26 1.45
C LYS A 344 1.13 -26.09 1.99
N ALA A 345 1.48 -25.12 1.15
CA ALA A 345 2.16 -23.90 1.61
C ALA A 345 1.29 -23.12 2.63
N LYS A 346 -0.03 -23.02 2.38
CA LYS A 346 -0.99 -22.39 3.30
C LYS A 346 -1.16 -23.17 4.61
N GLU A 347 -1.21 -24.49 4.56
CA GLU A 347 -1.24 -25.39 5.74
C GLU A 347 -0.02 -25.17 6.64
N LEU A 348 1.17 -25.01 6.05
CA LEU A 348 2.43 -24.76 6.76
C LEU A 348 2.62 -23.29 7.20
N GLY A 349 1.67 -22.41 6.89
CA GLY A 349 1.74 -20.98 7.25
C GLY A 349 2.72 -20.14 6.42
N LEU A 350 3.33 -20.72 5.39
CA LEU A 350 4.28 -20.05 4.50
C LEU A 350 3.60 -18.86 3.76
N LYS A 351 4.35 -17.77 3.58
CA LYS A 351 3.92 -16.62 2.79
C LYS A 351 4.26 -16.87 1.33
N ILE A 352 3.25 -16.80 0.47
CA ILE A 352 3.42 -17.08 -0.96
C ILE A 352 3.57 -15.76 -1.70
N VAL A 353 4.65 -15.62 -2.47
CA VAL A 353 4.83 -14.61 -3.51
C VAL A 353 4.87 -15.34 -4.85
N THR A 354 4.51 -14.77 -5.99
CA THR A 354 4.49 -15.56 -7.25
C THR A 354 4.85 -14.76 -8.49
N TRP A 355 5.40 -15.44 -9.50
CA TRP A 355 6.07 -14.85 -10.65
C TRP A 355 5.82 -15.65 -11.96
N SER A 356 5.83 -15.06 -13.15
CA SER A 356 5.76 -13.63 -13.48
C SER A 356 4.49 -13.37 -14.30
N LEU A 357 3.61 -12.51 -13.79
CA LEU A 357 2.38 -12.13 -14.48
C LEU A 357 2.69 -11.28 -15.71
N GLU A 358 1.96 -11.51 -16.80
CA GLU A 358 2.13 -10.81 -18.09
C GLU A 358 3.53 -10.95 -18.73
N ARG A 359 4.34 -11.93 -18.32
CA ARG A 359 5.62 -12.28 -18.97
C ARG A 359 5.44 -12.97 -20.33
N SER A 360 4.25 -13.52 -20.59
CA SER A 360 3.86 -14.24 -21.80
C SER A 360 3.26 -13.33 -22.88
N PRO A 361 3.12 -13.83 -24.13
CA PRO A 361 2.24 -13.21 -25.13
C PRO A 361 0.78 -13.09 -24.65
N PRO A 362 -0.10 -12.40 -25.42
CA PRO A 362 -1.55 -12.39 -25.17
C PRO A 362 -2.08 -13.79 -24.85
N LEU A 363 -2.93 -13.88 -23.85
CA LEU A 363 -3.11 -15.06 -23.01
C LEU A 363 -3.69 -16.25 -23.80
N LYS A 364 -4.53 -15.95 -24.79
CA LYS A 364 -5.04 -16.92 -25.76
C LYS A 364 -3.93 -17.55 -26.61
N ASN A 365 -2.95 -16.75 -27.05
CA ASN A 365 -1.79 -17.23 -27.81
C ASN A 365 -0.83 -18.02 -26.91
N ALA A 366 -0.65 -17.59 -25.66
CA ALA A 366 0.11 -18.32 -24.66
C ALA A 366 -0.50 -19.72 -24.43
N ALA A 367 -1.82 -19.80 -24.24
CA ALA A 367 -2.55 -21.05 -24.08
C ALA A 367 -2.46 -21.99 -25.30
N THR A 368 -2.48 -21.49 -26.53
CA THR A 368 -2.32 -22.32 -27.74
C THR A 368 -0.90 -22.79 -27.99
N ASN A 369 0.11 -22.01 -27.55
CA ASN A 369 1.51 -22.23 -27.91
C ASN A 369 2.32 -23.01 -26.85
N GLY A 370 1.65 -23.52 -25.82
CA GLY A 370 2.29 -24.31 -24.75
C GLY A 370 3.11 -23.45 -23.78
N ASP A 371 2.68 -22.22 -23.52
CA ASP A 371 3.34 -21.30 -22.58
C ASP A 371 3.45 -21.89 -21.16
N TYR A 372 4.61 -21.64 -20.54
CA TYR A 372 4.96 -22.14 -19.21
C TYR A 372 4.06 -21.55 -18.10
N TYR A 373 3.91 -20.23 -18.05
CA TYR A 373 3.26 -19.50 -16.95
C TYR A 373 1.76 -19.80 -16.82
N TYR A 374 1.12 -20.22 -17.92
CA TYR A 374 -0.31 -20.55 -17.93
C TYR A 374 -0.61 -22.02 -18.24
N SER A 375 0.42 -22.87 -18.35
CA SER A 375 0.35 -24.29 -18.70
C SER A 375 -0.73 -25.10 -17.95
N THR A 376 -0.89 -24.91 -16.64
CA THR A 376 -1.84 -25.66 -15.81
C THR A 376 -3.30 -25.22 -15.95
N ILE A 377 -3.55 -24.10 -16.62
CA ILE A 377 -4.88 -23.52 -16.87
C ILE A 377 -5.18 -23.24 -18.35
N ALA A 378 -4.24 -23.49 -19.26
CA ALA A 378 -4.35 -23.19 -20.70
C ALA A 378 -5.63 -23.71 -21.37
N LYS A 379 -6.22 -24.81 -20.88
CA LYS A 379 -7.47 -25.40 -21.42
C LYS A 379 -8.75 -24.68 -20.99
N ILE A 380 -8.71 -23.81 -19.99
CA ILE A 380 -9.89 -23.13 -19.41
C ILE A 380 -9.82 -21.60 -19.54
N VAL A 381 -8.75 -21.11 -20.15
CA VAL A 381 -8.51 -19.69 -20.41
C VAL A 381 -8.87 -19.40 -21.87
N ASN A 382 -9.59 -18.30 -22.12
CA ASN A 382 -10.12 -17.97 -23.45
C ASN A 382 -9.92 -16.51 -23.88
N ASN A 383 -9.69 -15.59 -22.94
CA ASN A 383 -9.53 -14.16 -23.14
C ASN A 383 -8.35 -13.62 -22.30
N ASP A 384 -7.86 -12.42 -22.61
CA ASP A 384 -6.77 -11.76 -21.88
C ASP A 384 -7.23 -11.34 -20.46
N GLY A 385 -8.50 -10.94 -20.31
CA GLY A 385 -9.13 -10.60 -19.03
C GLY A 385 -9.11 -11.72 -17.97
N ASP A 386 -8.88 -12.98 -18.34
CA ASP A 386 -8.72 -14.11 -17.43
C ASP A 386 -7.52 -13.94 -16.47
N VAL A 387 -6.57 -13.04 -16.78
CA VAL A 387 -5.53 -12.56 -15.83
C VAL A 387 -6.16 -12.13 -14.50
N PHE A 388 -7.31 -11.45 -14.51
CA PHE A 388 -7.96 -11.07 -13.25
C PHE A 388 -8.64 -12.24 -12.53
N LYS A 389 -9.12 -13.27 -13.24
CA LYS A 389 -9.62 -14.50 -12.61
C LYS A 389 -8.49 -15.22 -11.87
N LEU A 390 -7.28 -15.24 -12.46
CA LEU A 390 -6.09 -15.78 -11.81
C LEU A 390 -5.69 -15.00 -10.54
N LEU A 391 -5.67 -13.66 -10.62
CA LEU A 391 -5.41 -12.79 -9.46
C LEU A 391 -6.46 -12.93 -8.35
N ASP A 392 -7.72 -13.25 -8.69
CA ASP A 392 -8.77 -13.53 -7.72
C ASP A 392 -8.49 -14.81 -6.92
N VAL A 393 -8.06 -15.88 -7.59
CA VAL A 393 -7.65 -17.13 -6.94
C VAL A 393 -6.38 -16.94 -6.11
N PHE A 394 -5.40 -16.15 -6.57
CA PHE A 394 -4.22 -15.80 -5.75
C PHE A 394 -4.60 -15.07 -4.45
N ARG A 395 -5.59 -14.16 -4.49
CA ARG A 395 -6.14 -13.53 -3.27
C ARG A 395 -6.78 -14.55 -2.34
N GLU A 396 -7.55 -15.52 -2.86
CA GLU A 396 -8.18 -16.58 -2.06
C GLU A 396 -7.17 -17.56 -1.43
N ILE A 397 -6.11 -17.88 -2.17
CA ILE A 397 -4.95 -18.64 -1.66
C ILE A 397 -4.32 -17.88 -0.49
N GLY A 398 -4.19 -16.55 -0.61
CA GLY A 398 -3.51 -15.71 0.37
C GLY A 398 -2.09 -15.34 -0.05
N VAL A 399 -1.84 -15.26 -1.37
CA VAL A 399 -0.61 -14.71 -1.95
C VAL A 399 -0.42 -13.28 -1.43
N VAL A 400 0.80 -12.94 -1.00
CA VAL A 400 1.13 -11.65 -0.38
C VAL A 400 1.87 -10.69 -1.31
N GLY A 401 2.32 -11.16 -2.48
CA GLY A 401 2.88 -10.34 -3.55
C GLY A 401 2.90 -11.07 -4.89
N VAL A 402 2.80 -10.31 -5.99
CA VAL A 402 2.83 -10.83 -7.36
C VAL A 402 3.82 -10.01 -8.17
N PHE A 403 4.82 -10.68 -8.74
CA PHE A 403 5.73 -10.15 -9.74
C PHE A 403 4.99 -10.00 -11.07
N SER A 404 5.09 -8.82 -11.68
CA SER A 404 4.43 -8.53 -12.96
C SER A 404 5.33 -7.72 -13.89
N ASP A 405 5.39 -8.14 -15.15
CA ASP A 405 5.99 -7.40 -16.27
C ASP A 405 5.21 -6.10 -16.59
N TRP A 406 3.96 -6.01 -16.11
CA TRP A 406 3.16 -4.78 -16.14
C TRP A 406 2.52 -4.49 -14.78
N SER A 407 3.14 -3.59 -14.03
CA SER A 407 2.78 -3.31 -12.62
C SER A 407 1.36 -2.76 -12.46
N ALA A 408 0.82 -2.08 -13.47
CA ALA A 408 -0.49 -1.43 -13.40
C ALA A 408 -1.63 -2.43 -13.18
N THR A 409 -1.55 -3.62 -13.79
CA THR A 409 -2.60 -4.66 -13.70
C THR A 409 -2.74 -5.17 -12.27
N VAL A 410 -1.61 -5.52 -11.65
CA VAL A 410 -1.56 -5.98 -10.26
C VAL A 410 -1.91 -4.84 -9.30
N THR A 411 -1.42 -3.62 -9.55
CA THR A 411 -1.76 -2.42 -8.76
C THR A 411 -3.26 -2.13 -8.78
N TYR A 412 -3.91 -2.18 -9.95
CA TYR A 412 -5.35 -1.92 -10.09
C TYR A 412 -6.17 -2.91 -9.26
N TYR A 413 -5.88 -4.20 -9.42
CA TYR A 413 -6.53 -5.26 -8.66
C TYR A 413 -6.30 -5.08 -7.15
N ALA A 414 -5.04 -4.86 -6.74
CA ALA A 414 -4.68 -4.64 -5.34
C ALA A 414 -5.42 -3.43 -4.74
N ASN A 415 -5.53 -2.32 -5.46
CA ASN A 415 -6.27 -1.14 -5.01
C ASN A 415 -7.78 -1.39 -4.95
N CYS A 416 -8.36 -2.14 -5.89
CA CYS A 416 -9.78 -2.47 -5.87
C CYS A 416 -10.18 -3.30 -4.63
N PHE A 417 -9.30 -4.21 -4.20
CA PHE A 417 -9.52 -5.13 -3.06
C PHE A 417 -8.80 -4.73 -1.75
N GLY A 418 -7.98 -3.68 -1.75
CA GLY A 418 -7.29 -3.18 -0.54
C GLY A 418 -6.03 -3.97 -0.16
N LEU A 419 -5.44 -4.73 -1.09
CA LEU A 419 -4.31 -5.62 -0.86
C LEU A 419 -2.99 -4.86 -0.83
N GLY A 420 -2.12 -5.18 0.13
CA GLY A 420 -0.72 -4.74 0.20
C GLY A 420 -0.47 -3.23 0.19
N LEU A 421 -1.51 -2.40 0.29
CA LEU A 421 -1.41 -0.96 0.03
C LEU A 421 -0.36 -0.30 0.91
N GLN A 422 0.62 0.33 0.26
CA GLN A 422 1.57 1.17 0.97
C GLN A 422 0.84 2.47 1.31
N PHE A 423 0.43 2.59 2.58
CA PHE A 423 0.03 3.88 3.12
C PHE A 423 1.17 4.88 2.84
N PRO A 424 0.86 6.11 2.37
CA PRO A 424 1.89 7.12 2.12
C PRO A 424 2.73 7.30 3.38
N PRO A 425 4.05 7.58 3.26
CA PRO A 425 4.95 7.65 4.40
C PRO A 425 4.34 8.49 5.52
N THR A 426 4.12 7.84 6.67
CA THR A 426 3.64 8.35 7.97
C THR A 426 2.30 9.11 8.05
N ASN A 427 1.76 9.66 6.97
CA ASN A 427 0.68 10.66 7.07
C ASN A 427 -0.70 10.12 7.45
N GLY A 428 -1.02 8.85 7.13
CA GLY A 428 -2.38 8.31 7.32
C GLY A 428 -2.87 8.25 8.77
N ILE A 429 -1.94 8.10 9.74
CA ILE A 429 -2.27 8.04 11.17
C ILE A 429 -1.60 9.20 11.94
N SER A 430 -0.47 9.75 11.48
CA SER A 430 0.08 10.97 12.11
C SER A 430 -0.96 12.06 12.14
N HIS A 431 -1.72 12.29 11.06
CA HIS A 431 -2.73 13.35 11.03
C HIS A 431 -3.80 13.24 12.13
N TYR A 432 -4.12 12.04 12.62
CA TYR A 432 -5.00 11.89 13.79
C TYR A 432 -4.29 12.29 15.09
N PHE A 433 -3.03 11.91 15.28
CA PHE A 433 -2.22 12.32 16.42
C PHE A 433 -1.92 13.83 16.40
N ASP A 434 -1.50 14.36 15.25
CA ASP A 434 -1.20 15.78 14.99
C ASP A 434 -2.44 16.65 15.30
N ALA A 435 -3.61 16.28 14.77
CA ALA A 435 -4.86 16.98 15.02
C ALA A 435 -5.33 16.86 16.47
N ALA A 436 -5.18 15.68 17.10
CA ALA A 436 -5.55 15.48 18.50
C ALA A 436 -4.62 16.27 19.45
N LEU A 437 -3.31 16.26 19.22
CA LEU A 437 -2.33 17.03 20.00
C LEU A 437 -2.55 18.54 19.84
N TYR A 438 -2.78 19.02 18.61
CA TYR A 438 -3.16 20.41 18.35
C TYR A 438 -4.44 20.80 19.11
N ASN A 439 -5.51 20.01 18.97
CA ASN A 439 -6.77 20.21 19.68
C ASN A 439 -6.60 20.20 21.21
N THR A 440 -5.70 19.34 21.72
CA THR A 440 -5.40 19.23 23.16
C THR A 440 -4.72 20.50 23.67
N CYS A 441 -3.68 20.96 22.99
CA CYS A 441 -2.97 22.20 23.34
C CYS A 441 -3.90 23.43 23.27
N GLU A 442 -4.72 23.54 22.23
CA GLU A 442 -5.71 24.60 22.09
C GLU A 442 -6.76 24.54 23.21
N LEU A 443 -7.27 23.36 23.54
CA LEU A 443 -8.26 23.20 24.60
C LEU A 443 -7.68 23.51 25.98
N ILE A 444 -6.43 23.12 26.27
CA ILE A 444 -5.72 23.51 27.50
C ILE A 444 -5.63 25.05 27.59
N ALA A 445 -5.25 25.71 26.50
CA ALA A 445 -5.19 27.18 26.44
C ALA A 445 -6.58 27.83 26.66
N LEU A 446 -7.64 27.30 26.03
CA LEU A 446 -9.01 27.76 26.18
C LEU A 446 -9.52 27.60 27.63
N ILE A 447 -9.23 26.47 28.28
CA ILE A 447 -9.56 26.22 29.68
C ILE A 447 -8.90 27.28 30.58
N PHE A 448 -7.59 27.48 30.45
CA PHE A 448 -6.85 28.40 31.32
C PHE A 448 -7.13 29.88 31.08
N THR A 449 -7.53 30.26 29.86
CA THR A 449 -7.92 31.65 29.52
C THR A 449 -9.37 31.97 29.89
N THR A 450 -10.28 30.99 29.88
CA THR A 450 -11.71 31.21 30.12
C THR A 450 -12.09 31.07 31.60
N PHE A 451 -11.53 30.09 32.33
CA PHE A 451 -11.85 29.87 33.74
C PHE A 451 -11.08 30.80 34.68
N LYS A 452 -11.72 31.90 35.08
CA LYS A 452 -11.22 32.83 36.12
C LYS A 452 -11.20 32.19 37.52
N HIS A 453 -12.14 31.30 37.83
CA HIS A 453 -12.17 30.53 39.07
C HIS A 453 -11.93 29.05 38.77
N ARG A 454 -10.88 28.47 39.35
CA ARG A 454 -10.36 27.12 39.06
C ARG A 454 -10.78 26.08 40.10
N HIS A 455 -11.97 26.26 40.67
CA HIS A 455 -12.52 25.41 41.73
C HIS A 455 -13.93 24.96 41.34
N GLY A 456 -14.11 23.64 41.18
CA GLY A 456 -15.38 23.03 40.81
C GLY A 456 -15.18 21.72 40.03
N LEU A 457 -16.15 20.81 40.12
CA LEU A 457 -16.07 19.48 39.49
C LEU A 457 -15.86 19.58 37.98
N TYR A 458 -16.63 20.45 37.29
CA TYR A 458 -16.52 20.63 35.84
C TYR A 458 -15.10 21.03 35.40
N PHE A 459 -14.49 22.01 36.07
CA PHE A 459 -13.14 22.49 35.73
C PHE A 459 -12.11 21.37 35.84
N TRP A 460 -12.10 20.65 36.97
CA TRP A 460 -11.15 19.56 37.19
C TRP A 460 -11.41 18.38 36.26
N SER A 461 -12.66 17.99 36.03
CA SER A 461 -12.98 16.92 35.07
C SER A 461 -12.54 17.30 33.66
N LEU A 462 -12.80 18.53 33.20
CA LEU A 462 -12.44 18.96 31.85
C LEU A 462 -10.92 19.01 31.66
N LEU A 463 -10.19 19.57 32.63
CA LEU A 463 -8.73 19.66 32.58
C LEU A 463 -8.07 18.27 32.62
N ILE A 464 -8.47 17.41 33.56
CA ILE A 464 -7.88 16.07 33.73
C ILE A 464 -8.17 15.20 32.50
N THR A 465 -9.40 15.24 31.97
CA THR A 465 -9.74 14.49 30.74
C THR A 465 -8.92 14.97 29.54
N THR A 466 -8.75 16.29 29.40
CA THR A 466 -7.94 16.89 28.32
C THR A 466 -6.47 16.48 28.45
N LEU A 467 -5.91 16.47 29.67
CA LEU A 467 -4.55 15.99 29.90
C LEU A 467 -4.38 14.49 29.62
N GLY A 468 -5.44 13.68 29.79
CA GLY A 468 -5.46 12.25 29.45
C GLY A 468 -5.25 11.95 27.95
N LEU A 469 -5.56 12.89 27.05
CA LEU A 469 -5.27 12.76 25.62
C LEU A 469 -3.77 12.62 25.33
N LEU A 470 -2.91 13.30 26.11
CA LEU A 470 -1.46 13.32 25.89
C LEU A 470 -0.80 11.94 26.07
N PRO A 471 -0.88 11.26 27.23
CA PRO A 471 -0.30 9.91 27.38
C PRO A 471 -0.98 8.88 26.48
N TYR A 472 -2.27 9.05 26.14
CA TYR A 472 -2.94 8.15 25.19
C TYR A 472 -2.37 8.29 23.78
N ALA A 473 -2.20 9.53 23.28
CA ALA A 473 -1.60 9.82 21.98
C ALA A 473 -0.13 9.38 21.93
N ILE A 474 0.65 9.74 22.95
CA ILE A 474 2.09 9.42 23.02
C ILE A 474 2.32 7.91 23.11
N GLY A 475 1.57 7.19 23.97
CA GLY A 475 1.69 5.73 24.10
C GLY A 475 1.39 5.00 22.80
N TRP A 476 0.35 5.41 22.07
CA TRP A 476 0.04 4.86 20.75
C TRP A 476 1.06 5.25 19.68
N LEU A 477 1.52 6.50 19.65
CA LEU A 477 2.49 6.98 18.66
C LEU A 477 3.84 6.28 18.82
N LEU A 478 4.35 6.15 20.05
CA LEU A 478 5.60 5.44 20.33
C LEU A 478 5.53 3.95 19.97
N GLY A 479 4.40 3.29 20.26
CA GLY A 479 4.18 1.90 19.89
C GLY A 479 3.94 1.69 18.39
N TYR A 480 3.36 2.67 17.69
CA TYR A 480 3.15 2.61 16.24
C TYR A 480 4.43 2.86 15.44
N LEU A 481 5.30 3.74 15.93
CA LEU A 481 6.59 4.05 15.31
C LEU A 481 7.74 3.13 15.77
N ASP A 482 7.47 2.21 16.69
CA ASP A 482 8.44 1.29 17.31
C ASP A 482 9.65 2.01 17.94
N LEU A 483 9.38 3.11 18.65
CA LEU A 483 10.39 4.02 19.22
C LEU A 483 10.69 3.78 20.71
N ALA A 484 9.94 2.90 21.37
CA ALA A 484 10.08 2.64 22.81
C ALA A 484 9.61 1.22 23.17
N ASN A 485 10.02 0.76 24.35
CA ASN A 485 9.65 -0.56 24.87
C ASN A 485 8.11 -0.77 24.86
N GLY A 486 7.65 -1.88 24.26
CA GLY A 486 6.22 -2.17 24.10
C GLY A 486 5.41 -2.17 25.40
N TYR A 487 6.00 -2.52 26.55
CA TYR A 487 5.33 -2.42 27.85
C TYR A 487 5.13 -0.96 28.29
N LEU A 488 6.12 -0.09 28.07
CA LEU A 488 5.99 1.35 28.35
C LEU A 488 4.89 1.98 27.49
N CYS A 489 4.84 1.64 26.21
CA CYS A 489 3.78 2.08 25.28
C CYS A 489 2.40 1.64 25.75
N LYS A 490 2.25 0.36 26.18
CA LYS A 490 0.99 -0.17 26.77
C LYS A 490 0.59 0.58 28.03
N VAL A 491 1.52 0.83 28.97
CA VAL A 491 1.23 1.55 30.23
C VAL A 491 0.75 2.98 29.96
N LEU A 492 1.47 3.74 29.12
CA LEU A 492 1.08 5.11 28.77
C LEU A 492 -0.29 5.16 28.09
N ALA A 493 -0.54 4.25 27.14
CA ALA A 493 -1.82 4.15 26.46
C ALA A 493 -2.96 3.77 27.42
N SER A 494 -2.77 2.80 28.32
CA SER A 494 -3.76 2.42 29.33
C SER A 494 -4.12 3.58 30.27
N ILE A 495 -3.13 4.26 30.82
CA ILE A 495 -3.36 5.39 31.75
C ILE A 495 -4.15 6.50 31.03
N GLY A 496 -3.71 6.90 29.84
CA GLY A 496 -4.40 7.94 29.07
C GLY A 496 -5.83 7.55 28.67
N TRP A 497 -6.04 6.31 28.24
CA TRP A 497 -7.36 5.80 27.88
C TRP A 497 -8.35 5.80 29.05
N ILE A 498 -7.93 5.32 30.23
CA ILE A 498 -8.78 5.29 31.44
C ILE A 498 -9.22 6.71 31.82
N VAL A 499 -8.26 7.65 31.87
CA VAL A 499 -8.51 9.06 32.20
C VAL A 499 -9.42 9.72 31.16
N LEU A 500 -9.23 9.42 29.87
CA LEU A 500 -10.00 10.00 28.77
C LEU A 500 -11.47 9.56 28.77
N ILE A 501 -11.74 8.25 28.81
CA ILE A 501 -13.11 7.72 28.64
C ILE A 501 -13.97 8.00 29.89
N SER A 502 -13.46 7.68 31.08
CA SER A 502 -14.19 7.99 32.32
C SER A 502 -14.28 9.50 32.55
N GLY A 503 -13.21 10.25 32.24
CA GLY A 503 -13.20 11.70 32.34
C GLY A 503 -14.29 12.36 31.49
N GLN A 504 -14.44 11.96 30.22
CA GLN A 504 -15.49 12.48 29.32
C GLN A 504 -16.89 12.28 29.91
N SER A 505 -17.15 11.10 30.49
CA SER A 505 -18.42 10.81 31.16
C SER A 505 -18.64 11.69 32.40
N VAL A 506 -17.58 11.97 33.18
CA VAL A 506 -17.65 12.87 34.35
C VAL A 506 -17.84 14.33 33.93
N VAL A 507 -17.25 14.78 32.81
CA VAL A 507 -17.50 16.13 32.25
C VAL A 507 -18.99 16.31 31.96
N MET A 508 -19.61 15.37 31.23
CA MET A 508 -21.04 15.43 30.92
C MET A 508 -21.92 15.34 32.18
N TYR A 509 -21.58 14.45 33.13
CA TYR A 509 -22.25 14.36 34.42
C TYR A 509 -22.17 15.67 35.22
N SER A 510 -21.02 16.32 35.24
CA SER A 510 -20.77 17.50 36.07
C SER A 510 -21.68 18.69 35.71
N ARG A 511 -22.21 18.76 34.47
CA ARG A 511 -23.20 19.76 34.05
C ARG A 511 -24.65 19.29 34.10
N LEU A 512 -24.92 18.00 34.34
CA LEU A 512 -26.28 17.42 34.30
C LEU A 512 -27.22 18.10 35.31
N HIS A 513 -26.68 18.51 36.46
CA HIS A 513 -27.43 19.23 37.51
C HIS A 513 -28.00 20.59 37.07
N LEU A 514 -27.44 21.23 36.03
CA LEU A 514 -27.91 22.51 35.48
C LEU A 514 -29.22 22.36 34.69
N VAL A 515 -29.56 21.12 34.31
CA VAL A 515 -30.70 20.78 33.46
C VAL A 515 -31.70 19.86 34.18
N LEU A 516 -31.22 18.96 35.04
CA LEU A 516 -32.03 18.04 35.83
C LEU A 516 -31.72 18.16 37.33
N ASN A 517 -32.63 18.78 38.09
CA ASN A 517 -32.47 19.01 39.53
C ASN A 517 -32.94 17.82 40.42
N ASN A 518 -32.78 16.58 39.94
CA ASN A 518 -33.19 15.37 40.68
C ASN A 518 -31.97 14.57 41.16
N PHE A 519 -31.66 14.70 42.46
CA PHE A 519 -30.53 14.03 43.10
C PHE A 519 -30.54 12.51 43.00
N ARG A 520 -31.71 11.85 42.89
CA ARG A 520 -31.78 10.38 42.73
C ARG A 520 -31.24 9.97 41.35
N ILE A 521 -31.65 10.68 40.30
CA ILE A 521 -31.18 10.42 38.93
C ILE A 521 -29.69 10.73 38.81
N GLN A 522 -29.24 11.87 39.36
CA GLN A 522 -27.81 12.21 39.38
C GLN A 522 -26.97 11.13 40.07
N ARG A 523 -27.37 10.66 41.27
CA ARG A 523 -26.65 9.58 41.97
C ARG A 523 -26.68 8.26 41.22
N ALA A 524 -27.78 7.92 40.53
CA ALA A 524 -27.85 6.72 39.68
C ALA A 524 -26.88 6.81 38.48
N VAL A 525 -26.79 7.97 37.82
CA VAL A 525 -25.83 8.21 36.74
C VAL A 525 -24.39 8.13 37.25
N LEU A 526 -24.08 8.68 38.43
CA LEU A 526 -22.76 8.58 39.03
C LEU A 526 -22.38 7.12 39.33
N TRP A 527 -23.29 6.34 39.91
CA TRP A 527 -23.09 4.90 40.14
C TRP A 527 -22.87 4.12 38.85
N MET A 528 -23.62 4.42 37.78
CA MET A 528 -23.40 3.84 36.45
C MET A 528 -21.98 4.11 35.95
N ILE A 529 -21.51 5.36 36.00
CA ILE A 529 -20.15 5.74 35.56
C ILE A 529 -19.07 5.00 36.35
N VAL A 530 -19.23 4.92 37.68
CA VAL A 530 -18.27 4.23 38.57
C VAL A 530 -18.23 2.73 38.28
N VAL A 531 -19.37 2.05 38.26
CA VAL A 531 -19.44 0.59 38.04
C VAL A 531 -18.91 0.22 36.65
N ASN A 532 -19.37 0.92 35.61
CA ASN A 532 -18.98 0.64 34.23
C ASN A 532 -17.48 0.87 34.01
N GLY A 533 -16.95 1.97 34.56
CA GLY A 533 -15.51 2.27 34.56
C GLY A 533 -14.70 1.20 35.29
N THR A 534 -15.07 0.84 36.52
CA THR A 534 -14.34 -0.18 37.30
C THR A 534 -14.30 -1.53 36.60
N VAL A 535 -15.43 -2.00 36.04
CA VAL A 535 -15.51 -3.29 35.34
C VAL A 535 -14.64 -3.26 34.07
N TRP A 536 -14.95 -2.37 33.12
CA TRP A 536 -14.33 -2.46 31.79
C TRP A 536 -12.88 -1.98 31.74
N HIS A 537 -12.47 -0.98 32.54
CA HIS A 537 -11.07 -0.56 32.57
C HIS A 537 -10.18 -1.66 33.14
N THR A 538 -10.63 -2.36 34.18
CA THR A 538 -9.91 -3.48 34.78
C THR A 538 -9.81 -4.64 33.78
N THR A 539 -10.94 -5.06 33.19
CA THR A 539 -10.98 -6.16 32.21
C THR A 539 -10.08 -5.87 31.01
N GLN A 540 -10.21 -4.68 30.40
CA GLN A 540 -9.43 -4.32 29.21
C GLN A 540 -7.93 -4.18 29.52
N THR A 541 -7.57 -3.66 30.69
CA THR A 541 -6.16 -3.54 31.10
C THR A 541 -5.54 -4.91 31.32
N VAL A 542 -6.20 -5.80 32.07
CA VAL A 542 -5.71 -7.18 32.26
C VAL A 542 -5.51 -7.87 30.92
N MET A 543 -6.50 -7.79 30.02
CA MET A 543 -6.43 -8.42 28.69
C MET A 543 -5.30 -7.83 27.81
N LEU A 544 -5.03 -6.52 27.87
CA LEU A 544 -3.96 -5.89 27.09
C LEU A 544 -2.56 -6.39 27.49
N PHE A 545 -2.34 -6.66 28.78
CA PHE A 545 -1.05 -7.10 29.30
C PHE A 545 -0.85 -8.62 29.26
N THR A 546 -1.92 -9.43 29.33
CA THR A 546 -1.81 -10.90 29.25
C THR A 546 -1.90 -11.45 27.83
N ILE A 547 -2.85 -10.91 27.04
CA ILE A 547 -3.39 -11.53 25.82
C ILE A 547 -3.29 -10.59 24.60
N GLY A 548 -3.08 -9.29 24.83
CA GLY A 548 -2.87 -8.30 23.78
C GLY A 548 -1.59 -8.53 22.96
N PRO A 549 -1.39 -7.79 21.86
CA PRO A 549 -0.25 -7.95 20.96
C PRO A 549 1.10 -8.00 21.71
N GLY A 550 1.87 -9.07 21.53
CA GLY A 550 3.14 -9.31 22.22
C GLY A 550 3.02 -9.79 23.68
N GLY A 551 1.97 -10.53 24.03
CA GLY A 551 1.89 -11.34 25.27
C GLY A 551 2.30 -12.80 25.04
N ASN A 552 2.68 -13.50 26.12
CA ASN A 552 3.17 -14.90 26.09
C ASN A 552 2.04 -15.96 25.92
N GLY A 553 0.90 -15.61 25.34
CA GLY A 553 -0.28 -16.48 25.27
C GLY A 553 -0.47 -17.11 23.88
N ASP A 554 -0.75 -18.41 23.86
CA ASP A 554 -1.08 -19.13 22.64
C ASP A 554 -2.41 -18.63 22.03
N ASN A 555 -2.31 -17.97 20.88
CA ASN A 555 -3.40 -17.63 19.94
C ASN A 555 -4.70 -17.00 20.51
N PRO A 556 -4.67 -15.83 21.20
CA PRO A 556 -5.84 -15.32 21.94
C PRO A 556 -6.61 -14.17 21.25
N ALA A 557 -6.33 -13.86 19.98
CA ALA A 557 -6.86 -12.68 19.28
C ALA A 557 -8.40 -12.52 19.26
N PRO A 558 -9.22 -13.58 19.10
CA PRO A 558 -10.68 -13.44 19.06
C PRO A 558 -11.29 -12.93 20.36
N LEU A 559 -10.75 -13.36 21.51
CA LEU A 559 -11.27 -12.97 22.83
C LEU A 559 -10.98 -11.49 23.11
N PHE A 560 -9.77 -11.02 22.81
CA PHE A 560 -9.41 -9.61 22.93
C PHE A 560 -10.33 -8.72 22.07
N ILE A 561 -10.57 -9.12 20.81
CA ILE A 561 -11.46 -8.41 19.89
C ILE A 561 -12.92 -8.40 20.38
N ALA A 562 -13.41 -9.52 20.93
CA ALA A 562 -14.75 -9.61 21.48
C ALA A 562 -14.94 -8.70 22.70
N ILE A 563 -13.94 -8.64 23.59
CA ILE A 563 -13.95 -7.75 24.76
C ILE A 563 -13.84 -6.28 24.32
N GLU A 564 -12.98 -5.96 23.35
CA GLU A 564 -12.85 -4.60 22.80
C GLU A 564 -14.16 -4.10 22.19
N LYS A 565 -14.91 -4.96 21.48
CA LYS A 565 -16.28 -4.66 21.00
C LYS A 565 -17.26 -4.46 22.15
N THR A 566 -17.27 -5.38 23.11
CA THR A 566 -18.22 -5.34 24.24
C THR A 566 -18.05 -4.07 25.08
N GLN A 567 -16.82 -3.73 25.49
CA GLN A 567 -16.57 -2.54 26.31
C GLN A 567 -16.95 -1.23 25.57
N MET A 568 -16.66 -1.12 24.27
CA MET A 568 -17.07 0.04 23.47
C MET A 568 -18.59 0.20 23.42
N THR A 569 -19.34 -0.89 23.31
CA THR A 569 -20.81 -0.86 23.37
C THR A 569 -21.32 -0.39 24.73
N PHE A 570 -20.72 -0.83 25.84
CA PHE A 570 -21.12 -0.39 27.18
C PHE A 570 -20.76 1.07 27.48
N PHE A 571 -19.61 1.58 27.03
CA PHE A 571 -19.29 3.00 27.16
C PHE A 571 -20.16 3.87 26.25
N CYS A 572 -20.40 3.45 25.00
CA CYS A 572 -21.33 4.15 24.10
C CYS A 572 -22.74 4.21 24.69
N ALA A 573 -23.27 3.09 25.21
CA ALA A 573 -24.57 3.08 25.89
C ALA A 573 -24.63 4.04 27.11
N GLN A 574 -23.56 4.12 27.90
CA GLN A 574 -23.45 5.09 28.99
C GLN A 574 -23.47 6.54 28.49
N GLU A 575 -22.69 6.89 27.46
CA GLU A 575 -22.68 8.25 26.90
C GLU A 575 -24.03 8.62 26.28
N LEU A 576 -24.71 7.68 25.63
CA LEU A 576 -26.07 7.83 25.12
C LEU A 576 -27.11 8.07 26.23
N VAL A 577 -27.02 7.36 27.36
CA VAL A 577 -27.91 7.58 28.52
C VAL A 577 -27.71 8.98 29.12
N ILE A 578 -26.46 9.40 29.31
CA ILE A 578 -26.15 10.73 29.87
C ILE A 578 -26.60 11.84 28.92
N SER A 579 -26.30 11.71 27.62
CA SER A 579 -26.71 12.68 26.59
C SER A 579 -28.23 12.69 26.41
N GLY A 580 -28.90 11.54 26.49
CA GLY A 580 -30.36 11.42 26.42
C GLY A 580 -31.07 12.11 27.59
N LEU A 581 -30.58 11.93 28.82
CA LEU A 581 -31.09 12.65 29.99
C LEU A 581 -30.89 14.17 29.86
N TYR A 582 -29.73 14.60 29.34
CA TYR A 582 -29.43 16.00 29.10
C TYR A 582 -30.35 16.61 28.03
N LEU A 583 -30.55 15.92 26.90
CA LEU A 583 -31.48 16.30 25.82
C LEU A 583 -32.92 16.39 26.32
N TRP A 584 -33.37 15.41 27.12
CA TRP A 584 -34.73 15.37 27.68
C TRP A 584 -35.04 16.60 28.54
N GLY A 585 -34.18 16.90 29.53
CA GLY A 585 -34.36 18.08 30.37
C GLY A 585 -34.16 19.40 29.59
N ALA A 586 -33.28 19.44 28.59
CA ALA A 586 -33.10 20.63 27.75
C ALA A 586 -34.35 20.93 26.90
N ILE A 587 -35.05 19.89 26.41
CA ILE A 587 -36.33 20.04 25.71
C ILE A 587 -37.44 20.54 26.65
N ASP A 588 -37.46 20.10 27.91
CA ASP A 588 -38.43 20.58 28.90
C ASP A 588 -38.23 22.08 29.24
N ILE A 589 -36.97 22.49 29.45
CA ILE A 589 -36.59 23.90 29.58
C ILE A 589 -36.92 24.71 28.32
N LEU A 590 -36.83 24.11 27.13
CA LEU A 590 -37.19 24.77 25.87
C LEU A 590 -38.70 25.00 25.73
N LYS A 591 -39.54 24.05 26.14
CA LYS A 591 -41.01 24.18 26.15
C LYS A 591 -41.49 25.32 27.05
N THR A 592 -40.76 25.59 28.14
CA THR A 592 -41.07 26.62 29.14
C THR A 592 -40.38 27.97 28.88
N SER A 593 -39.61 28.11 27.80
CA SER A 593 -38.84 29.34 27.50
C SER A 593 -39.59 30.29 26.55
N LEU A 594 -40.11 31.39 27.09
CA LEU A 594 -40.98 32.36 26.39
C LEU A 594 -40.27 33.30 25.37
N GLY A 595 -38.99 33.09 25.03
CA GLY A 595 -38.20 34.04 24.23
C GLY A 595 -37.53 33.48 22.98
N ASN A 596 -37.68 34.13 21.83
CA ASN A 596 -37.09 33.70 20.55
C ASN A 596 -35.55 33.58 20.56
N ASN A 597 -34.83 34.48 21.23
CA ASN A 597 -33.36 34.38 21.35
C ASN A 597 -32.94 33.17 22.19
N ASN A 598 -33.60 32.93 23.32
CA ASN A 598 -33.35 31.75 24.16
C ASN A 598 -33.65 30.45 23.37
N ARG A 599 -34.73 30.44 22.58
CA ARG A 599 -35.08 29.32 21.69
C ARG A 599 -33.96 29.01 20.69
N LYS A 600 -33.32 30.04 20.11
CA LYS A 600 -32.18 29.87 19.18
C LYS A 600 -30.93 29.29 19.88
N ILE A 601 -30.60 29.77 21.09
CA ILE A 601 -29.46 29.24 21.86
C ILE A 601 -29.72 27.78 22.26
N MET A 602 -30.93 27.47 22.74
CA MET A 602 -31.33 26.10 23.09
C MET A 602 -31.28 25.15 21.89
N TRP A 603 -31.72 25.56 20.69
CA TRP A 603 -31.55 24.75 19.49
C TRP A 603 -30.08 24.45 19.17
N GLN A 604 -29.17 25.41 19.37
CA GLN A 604 -27.73 25.17 19.19
C GLN A 604 -27.18 24.17 20.24
N LEU A 605 -27.66 24.23 21.48
CA LEU A 605 -27.31 23.26 22.53
C LEU A 605 -27.79 21.84 22.18
N LEU A 606 -29.01 21.69 21.65
CA LEU A 606 -29.54 20.42 21.16
C LEU A 606 -28.72 19.87 19.98
N ILE A 607 -28.40 20.70 18.98
CA ILE A 607 -27.59 20.31 17.81
C ILE A 607 -26.21 19.80 18.25
N ILE A 608 -25.53 20.50 19.17
CA ILE A 608 -24.21 20.06 19.64
C ILE A 608 -24.28 18.70 20.35
N ASN A 609 -25.30 18.47 21.19
CA ASN A 609 -25.49 17.16 21.85
C ASN A 609 -25.80 16.04 20.83
N MET A 610 -26.59 16.33 19.78
CA MET A 610 -26.83 15.37 18.69
C MET A 610 -25.56 15.05 17.90
N LEU A 611 -24.64 16.00 17.70
CA LEU A 611 -23.35 15.75 17.07
C LEU A 611 -22.45 14.84 17.92
N ILE A 612 -22.44 15.02 19.24
CA ILE A 612 -21.71 14.15 20.18
C ILE A 612 -22.22 12.70 20.07
N VAL A 613 -23.55 12.53 20.14
CA VAL A 613 -24.23 11.23 19.96
C VAL A 613 -23.90 10.59 18.60
N ALA A 614 -23.86 11.38 17.51
CA ALA A 614 -23.49 10.86 16.19
C ALA A 614 -22.02 10.39 16.14
N MET A 615 -21.10 11.06 16.84
CA MET A 615 -19.70 10.66 16.93
C MET A 615 -19.51 9.35 17.73
N ASP A 616 -20.32 9.10 18.76
CA ASP A 616 -20.34 7.83 19.48
C ASP A 616 -20.76 6.65 18.60
N VAL A 617 -21.86 6.82 17.87
CA VAL A 617 -22.34 5.81 16.93
C VAL A 617 -21.31 5.58 15.82
N ALA A 618 -20.66 6.63 15.32
CA ALA A 618 -19.61 6.51 14.31
C ALA A 618 -18.39 5.69 14.80
N LEU A 619 -17.89 5.95 16.01
CA LEU A 619 -16.83 5.12 16.60
C LEU A 619 -17.28 3.67 16.75
N LEU A 620 -18.49 3.43 17.29
CA LEU A 620 -19.01 2.08 17.50
C LEU A 620 -19.08 1.30 16.17
N VAL A 621 -19.61 1.90 15.11
CA VAL A 621 -19.67 1.28 13.77
C VAL A 621 -18.29 0.90 13.27
N ILE A 622 -17.28 1.75 13.43
CA ILE A 622 -15.90 1.49 12.96
C ILE A 622 -15.27 0.30 13.71
N VAL A 623 -15.52 0.15 15.03
CA VAL A 623 -15.09 -1.04 15.79
C VAL A 623 -15.76 -2.31 15.25
N TYR A 624 -17.08 -2.26 15.01
CA TYR A 624 -17.82 -3.43 14.52
C TYR A 624 -17.41 -3.84 13.10
N MET A 625 -17.07 -2.88 12.22
CA MET A 625 -16.48 -3.11 10.90
C MET A 625 -15.03 -3.67 10.94
N GLY A 626 -14.38 -3.71 12.10
CA GLY A 626 -13.05 -4.31 12.27
C GLY A 626 -11.87 -3.39 11.95
N TYR A 627 -12.08 -2.07 11.83
CA TYR A 627 -11.02 -1.12 11.53
C TYR A 627 -10.30 -0.61 12.79
N TYR A 628 -9.82 -1.52 13.65
CA TYR A 628 -9.31 -1.19 15.00
C TYR A 628 -8.17 -0.16 15.03
N THR A 629 -7.23 -0.21 14.07
CA THR A 629 -6.12 0.76 13.99
C THR A 629 -6.61 2.17 13.67
N THR A 630 -7.54 2.30 12.72
CA THR A 630 -8.19 3.57 12.37
C THR A 630 -9.04 4.07 13.53
N GLU A 631 -9.75 3.18 14.23
CA GLU A 631 -10.57 3.52 15.38
C GLU A 631 -9.76 4.17 16.51
N ARG A 632 -8.61 3.60 16.86
CA ARG A 632 -7.77 4.10 17.96
C ARG A 632 -7.20 5.49 17.67
N GLY A 633 -6.82 5.76 16.42
CA GLY A 633 -6.44 7.10 15.96
C GLY A 633 -7.63 8.06 15.93
N LEU A 634 -8.76 7.65 15.36
CA LEU A 634 -9.95 8.51 15.25
C LEU A 634 -10.58 8.83 16.62
N LYS A 635 -10.50 7.90 17.59
CA LYS A 635 -10.93 8.08 18.98
C LYS A 635 -10.26 9.29 19.62
N LEU A 636 -8.94 9.45 19.46
CA LEU A 636 -8.21 10.63 19.96
C LEU A 636 -8.80 11.94 19.40
N VAL A 637 -9.03 12.01 18.08
CA VAL A 637 -9.61 13.19 17.44
C VAL A 637 -11.04 13.43 17.92
N ILE A 638 -11.90 12.40 17.88
CA ILE A 638 -13.31 12.50 18.28
C ILE A 638 -13.45 12.94 19.73
N TYR A 639 -12.72 12.34 20.69
CA TYR A 639 -12.81 12.77 22.09
C TYR A 639 -12.25 14.19 22.30
N SER A 640 -11.19 14.59 21.57
CA SER A 640 -10.71 15.99 21.61
C SER A 640 -11.75 17.00 21.08
N VAL A 641 -12.51 16.62 20.05
CA VAL A 641 -13.60 17.45 19.49
C VAL A 641 -14.82 17.44 20.41
N LYS A 642 -15.20 16.29 20.98
CA LYS A 642 -16.25 16.19 22.00
C LYS A 642 -15.97 17.13 23.17
N LEU A 643 -14.75 17.15 23.71
CA LEU A 643 -14.38 18.05 24.82
C LEU A 643 -14.50 19.54 24.43
N LYS A 644 -14.10 19.92 23.21
CA LYS A 644 -14.32 21.28 22.68
C LYS A 644 -15.82 21.62 22.55
N LEU A 645 -16.64 20.68 22.10
CA LEU A 645 -18.10 20.83 22.01
C LEU A 645 -18.74 20.95 23.41
N GLU A 646 -18.31 20.12 24.36
CA GLU A 646 -18.73 20.16 25.77
C GLU A 646 -18.42 21.49 26.46
N PHE A 647 -17.27 22.07 26.14
CA PHE A 647 -16.85 23.41 26.58
C PHE A 647 -17.74 24.51 25.96
N ALA A 648 -18.01 24.44 24.65
CA ALA A 648 -18.89 25.38 23.96
C ALA A 648 -20.35 25.34 24.45
N VAL A 649 -20.84 24.15 24.85
CA VAL A 649 -22.18 23.97 25.45
C VAL A 649 -22.28 24.69 26.80
N LEU A 650 -21.29 24.56 27.69
CA LEU A 650 -21.32 25.23 28.99
C LEU A 650 -21.32 26.76 28.85
N GLY A 651 -20.46 27.31 27.98
CA GLY A 651 -20.39 28.77 27.76
C GLY A 651 -21.76 29.36 27.42
N LYS A 652 -22.46 28.75 26.46
CA LYS A 652 -23.82 29.16 26.05
C LYS A 652 -24.88 28.95 27.13
N LEU A 653 -24.75 27.93 27.98
CA LEU A 653 -25.68 27.68 29.07
C LEU A 653 -25.58 28.75 30.18
N VAL A 654 -24.37 29.23 30.45
CA VAL A 654 -24.12 30.34 31.40
C VAL A 654 -24.69 31.67 30.88
N ASP A 655 -24.62 31.93 29.58
CA ASP A 655 -25.23 33.12 28.99
C ASP A 655 -26.77 33.10 29.10
N VAL A 656 -27.41 31.93 28.96
CA VAL A 656 -28.85 31.76 29.16
C VAL A 656 -29.25 31.92 30.64
N SER A 657 -28.46 31.41 31.59
CA SER A 657 -28.76 31.59 33.02
C SER A 657 -28.62 33.04 33.47
N ARG A 658 -27.61 33.77 32.95
CA ARG A 658 -27.45 35.22 33.15
C ARG A 658 -28.59 36.02 32.52
N SER A 659 -29.06 35.62 31.35
CA SER A 659 -30.20 36.26 30.66
C SER A 659 -31.52 36.11 31.44
N ARG A 660 -31.73 34.97 32.12
CA ARG A 660 -32.83 34.81 33.09
C ARG A 660 -32.68 35.75 34.29
N GLY A 661 -31.50 35.82 34.90
CA GLY A 661 -31.25 36.72 36.04
C GLY A 661 -31.44 38.21 35.72
N ALA A 662 -31.21 38.64 34.49
CA ALA A 662 -31.49 40.02 34.05
C ALA A 662 -32.99 40.31 33.81
N SER A 663 -33.82 39.27 33.65
CA SER A 663 -35.27 39.42 33.40
C SER A 663 -36.09 39.58 34.68
N ASP A 664 -35.61 39.07 35.82
CA ASP A 664 -36.27 39.20 37.14
C ASP A 664 -35.95 40.52 37.87
N VAL A 665 -35.07 41.37 37.33
CA VAL A 665 -34.67 42.66 37.95
C VAL A 665 -35.29 43.85 37.20
N SER A 666 -36.61 43.79 37.00
CA SER A 666 -37.42 44.91 36.48
C SER A 666 -38.64 45.21 37.37
N GLY A 667 -38.52 44.99 38.68
CA GLY A 667 -39.64 45.11 39.60
C GLY A 667 -39.30 45.20 41.09
N THR A 668 -38.46 46.14 41.51
CA THR A 668 -38.57 46.91 42.79
C THR A 668 -37.37 47.85 42.99
N ASN A 669 -37.62 49.05 43.53
CA ASN A 669 -36.56 49.96 44.02
C ASN A 669 -36.15 49.56 45.44
N GLY A 670 -34.85 49.37 45.71
CA GLY A 670 -34.34 49.11 47.07
C GLY A 670 -32.83 48.91 47.18
N PHE A 671 -32.12 49.97 47.58
CA PHE A 671 -30.91 50.02 48.46
C PHE A 671 -30.47 48.65 49.09
N ILE A 672 -29.20 48.21 49.10
CA ILE A 672 -27.98 48.79 49.76
C ILE A 672 -26.67 48.23 49.11
N GLU A 673 -25.55 48.96 49.30
CA GLU A 673 -24.09 48.63 49.22
C GLU A 673 -23.62 47.15 49.31
N VAL A 674 -22.43 46.75 48.82
CA VAL A 674 -21.08 47.23 49.21
C VAL A 674 -20.01 47.15 48.09
N SER A 675 -19.22 48.23 47.96
CA SER A 675 -17.80 48.38 47.53
C SER A 675 -17.13 47.23 46.73
N SER A 676 -16.48 47.46 45.57
CA SER A 676 -15.32 48.36 45.47
C SER A 676 -14.81 48.66 44.04
N ARG A 677 -14.32 49.90 43.83
CA ARG A 677 -13.26 50.33 42.86
C ARG A 677 -13.48 50.13 41.35
N GLN A 678 -14.40 50.92 40.80
CA GLN A 678 -14.10 52.04 39.89
C GLN A 678 -12.76 52.02 39.10
N ARG A 679 -12.84 51.93 37.76
CA ARG A 679 -12.13 52.84 36.84
C ARG A 679 -12.95 53.04 35.55
N ARG A 680 -12.77 54.21 34.94
CA ARG A 680 -13.69 54.90 34.00
C ARG A 680 -13.05 54.97 32.62
N GLY A 681 -13.84 54.83 31.54
CA GLY A 681 -13.36 55.00 30.16
C GLY A 681 -14.50 54.84 29.14
N GLN A 682 -15.03 55.95 28.63
CA GLN A 682 -16.04 56.00 27.56
C GLN A 682 -15.37 56.23 26.20
N THR A 683 -15.96 55.67 25.14
CA THR A 683 -16.30 56.28 23.81
C THR A 683 -16.94 55.17 22.96
N HIS A 684 -18.14 55.32 22.34
CA HIS A 684 -18.44 56.00 21.05
C HIS A 684 -17.56 55.49 19.87
N SER A 685 -18.06 55.18 18.66
CA SER A 685 -19.38 55.43 18.04
C SER A 685 -19.70 54.49 16.85
N GLU A 686 -20.96 54.54 16.38
CA GLU A 686 -21.54 54.30 15.02
C GLU A 686 -21.13 53.09 14.13
N THR A 687 -22.01 52.26 13.55
CA THR A 687 -23.22 52.43 12.67
C THR A 687 -22.90 52.41 11.16
N GLN A 688 -23.39 51.39 10.42
CA GLN A 688 -24.13 51.47 9.13
C GLN A 688 -24.43 50.06 8.54
N ALA A 689 -25.33 49.96 7.54
CA ALA A 689 -26.00 48.70 7.18
C ALA A 689 -26.42 48.55 5.69
N LEU A 690 -26.61 47.29 5.25
CA LEU A 690 -27.50 46.79 4.16
C LEU A 690 -27.13 47.14 2.68
N PRO A 691 -27.74 46.50 1.63
CA PRO A 691 -28.50 45.22 1.55
C PRO A 691 -28.18 44.26 0.34
N LYS A 692 -28.75 43.04 0.44
CA LYS A 692 -29.25 42.00 -0.53
C LYS A 692 -29.24 42.22 -2.07
N ILE A 693 -29.27 41.09 -2.82
CA ILE A 693 -30.24 40.70 -3.91
C ILE A 693 -30.10 39.16 -4.20
N VAL A 694 -31.11 38.29 -3.95
CA VAL A 694 -32.20 37.65 -4.79
C VAL A 694 -31.85 36.27 -5.44
N HIS A 695 -32.85 35.35 -5.41
CA HIS A 695 -32.91 33.95 -5.90
C HIS A 695 -33.08 33.79 -7.43
N VAL A 696 -32.86 32.57 -7.97
CA VAL A 696 -33.82 31.82 -8.85
C VAL A 696 -33.58 30.29 -8.73
N GLU A 697 -34.63 29.49 -8.89
CA GLU A 697 -34.70 28.02 -8.91
C GLU A 697 -35.17 27.51 -10.31
N ASP A 698 -35.21 26.23 -10.74
CA ASP A 698 -35.29 24.90 -10.11
C ASP A 698 -34.97 23.79 -11.18
N ASN A 699 -35.12 22.52 -10.79
CA ASN A 699 -35.69 21.41 -11.60
C ASN A 699 -34.81 20.39 -12.37
N SER A 700 -35.48 19.30 -12.80
CA SER A 700 -35.06 17.91 -12.50
C SER A 700 -35.44 16.85 -13.58
N TYR A 701 -35.45 15.55 -13.22
CA TYR A 701 -35.82 14.33 -14.00
C TYR A 701 -34.80 13.77 -15.03
N SER A 702 -34.83 12.50 -15.49
CA SER A 702 -35.09 11.18 -14.85
C SER A 702 -34.72 10.02 -15.82
N THR A 703 -34.77 8.74 -15.38
CA THR A 703 -34.16 7.58 -16.05
C THR A 703 -35.07 6.64 -16.88
N GLN A 704 -34.66 6.37 -18.13
CA GLN A 704 -34.29 5.06 -18.74
C GLN A 704 -35.14 3.76 -18.59
N ARG A 705 -35.26 2.95 -19.67
CA ARG A 705 -35.55 1.48 -19.62
C ARG A 705 -35.21 0.67 -20.90
N MET A 706 -35.07 -0.66 -20.71
CA MET A 706 -34.96 -1.81 -21.68
C MET A 706 -33.57 -2.01 -22.38
N VAL A 707 -32.85 -3.14 -22.41
CA VAL A 707 -33.05 -4.64 -22.36
C VAL A 707 -33.02 -5.33 -23.74
N TYR A 708 -32.10 -6.30 -23.96
CA TYR A 708 -32.28 -7.65 -24.59
C TYR A 708 -30.95 -8.49 -24.66
N GLU A 709 -31.02 -9.81 -24.93
CA GLU A 709 -29.96 -10.85 -24.79
C GLU A 709 -29.71 -11.74 -26.06
N GLY A 710 -28.61 -12.55 -26.06
CA GLY A 710 -28.27 -13.69 -26.98
C GLY A 710 -27.01 -13.45 -27.86
N GLY A 711 -26.17 -14.40 -28.37
CA GLY A 711 -26.01 -15.88 -28.38
C GLY A 711 -25.32 -16.33 -29.72
N ASP A 712 -24.61 -17.46 -29.93
CA ASP A 712 -24.06 -18.58 -29.12
C ASP A 712 -23.11 -19.51 -29.97
N ASN A 713 -22.05 -20.13 -29.38
CA ASN A 713 -21.27 -21.35 -29.83
C ASN A 713 -20.49 -21.34 -31.21
N LYS A 714 -19.51 -22.23 -31.60
CA LYS A 714 -18.76 -23.44 -31.06
C LYS A 714 -17.52 -23.82 -31.96
N GLY A 715 -16.54 -24.67 -31.52
CA GLY A 715 -15.77 -25.56 -32.45
C GLY A 715 -14.31 -26.07 -32.18
N ASN A 716 -14.16 -27.21 -31.46
CA ASN A 716 -13.11 -28.29 -31.35
C ASN A 716 -11.66 -28.33 -31.96
N ASP A 717 -10.70 -28.68 -31.08
CA ASP A 717 -9.72 -29.81 -31.02
C ASP A 717 -8.82 -30.33 -32.19
N LYS A 718 -7.51 -30.49 -31.90
CA LYS A 718 -6.77 -31.80 -31.85
C LYS A 718 -5.35 -31.70 -31.23
N VAL A 719 -4.80 -32.84 -30.76
CA VAL A 719 -3.56 -32.97 -29.94
C VAL A 719 -2.55 -33.95 -30.55
N GLY A 720 -1.24 -33.75 -30.36
CA GLY A 720 -0.22 -34.73 -30.76
C GLY A 720 1.23 -34.54 -30.22
N SER A 721 1.54 -35.25 -29.12
CA SER A 721 2.84 -35.83 -28.69
C SER A 721 4.17 -35.02 -28.67
N THR A 722 4.88 -35.10 -27.54
CA THR A 722 6.15 -34.41 -27.22
C THR A 722 7.41 -35.25 -27.43
N ARG A 723 8.44 -34.71 -28.09
CA ARG A 723 9.83 -35.23 -28.04
C ARG A 723 10.96 -34.26 -28.47
N HIS A 724 10.83 -32.95 -28.21
CA HIS A 724 11.93 -31.98 -28.31
C HIS A 724 11.77 -30.90 -27.23
N LEU A 725 12.64 -30.86 -26.22
CA LEU A 725 12.68 -29.79 -25.20
C LEU A 725 14.12 -29.35 -24.88
N TYR A 726 15.02 -29.49 -25.86
CA TYR A 726 16.33 -28.83 -25.85
C TYR A 726 16.55 -28.04 -27.15
N ASP A 727 16.08 -28.57 -28.29
CA ASP A 727 16.14 -27.85 -29.58
C ASP A 727 15.04 -26.78 -29.75
N ASP A 728 13.92 -26.89 -29.04
CA ASP A 728 12.78 -25.98 -29.24
C ASP A 728 13.00 -24.59 -28.60
N ALA A 729 13.90 -24.48 -27.61
CA ALA A 729 14.42 -23.20 -27.13
C ALA A 729 15.26 -22.46 -28.20
N ILE A 730 15.83 -23.18 -29.17
CA ILE A 730 16.52 -22.59 -30.33
C ILE A 730 15.55 -22.34 -31.49
N LYS A 731 14.50 -23.16 -31.67
CA LYS A 731 13.48 -22.92 -32.71
C LYS A 731 12.56 -21.74 -32.43
N GLN A 732 12.16 -21.48 -31.19
CA GLN A 732 11.28 -20.33 -30.88
C GLN A 732 11.93 -18.95 -31.11
N ILE A 733 13.24 -18.89 -31.37
CA ILE A 733 13.97 -17.67 -31.78
C ILE A 733 14.24 -17.64 -33.30
N SER A 734 13.84 -18.69 -34.03
CA SER A 734 14.11 -18.88 -35.46
C SER A 734 12.86 -18.82 -36.36
N THR A 735 11.65 -18.92 -35.79
CA THR A 735 10.38 -18.77 -36.53
C THR A 735 9.42 -17.86 -35.79
N GLY A 736 9.56 -16.55 -36.05
CA GLY A 736 8.70 -15.46 -35.61
C GLY A 736 8.99 -14.21 -36.42
#